data_AF-A0A424QHH7-F1
#
_entry.id   AF-A0A424QHH7-F1
#
_cell.length_a   1.000
_cell.length_b   1.000
_cell.length_c   1.000
_cell.angle_alpha   90.00
_cell.angle_beta   90.00
_cell.angle_gamma   90.00
#
_symmetry.space_group_name_H-M   'P 1'
#
loop_
_entity.id
_entity.type
_entity.pdbx_description
1 polymer ?
#
loop_
_entity_poly.entity_id
_entity_poly.type
_entity_poly.pdbx_seq_one_letter_code
_entity_poly.pdbx_strand_id
1 'polypeptide(L)'
;MRLFILSIFICMQYVNAQDCDYKNNPEGQILYDFNKEDNVKFILNGNIKVYQSEQGINIDIEKGQNGKIIFSGNWDLSCWSYLGFTITNTSKQVSRINPIVKGKMKSRKWVKPIEGICWVNPSETLEFNNLLLPDYGTKKSFYNNLNLDFPHMRGFPDGISFVSSFDMRFVEQIEIEFPPSQIEQSLILKKIRAYKPSVSPLYLNNKESFFPFIDKYGQYKHGDWPQKIKNDKQLKSQIQTEDKDLKLNPISSEWNKFGGYKQGSKFKGTGHFRVEKIDDKWWFIDPEGYFFWSTGVNSAGKFNIATPINGRRHFFEDLPNRDKSNFYNGNKYNFGDLILSIKYGSSDLYLNRSLKRMKSWGMNTMGGWSNNDIIQANDDQKVPYTLSVGTLKYKVNSKLPDVFNEDWKTTVNNNIKRVSASAKNDSFFIGFFVDNELTWYDPNNFVLEMFKFKKSTATKSKYVKELKKEFVKIEVLNKKCGSNFISWKEFEDFEGDKFLSNLKDFNVKFYIQFCEKYFKTIKEAINNHSPEKLYLGCRWHAGGRKKHRNQYNIVIASKYVDVLSFNQYVNELNDFHFPGKEGIDKPFIISEFNFGALDVGKFYPGLGHASSQRNRGEKYENFIESALNTTNCIGAHWFMWANSTTAGRGYEGENANCGVLSETDTPYYELIKYIRKINYNIYSYRTKK
;
A
#
# COMPACT_ATOMS: atom_id res chain seq x y z
N MET A 1 -50.64 34.92 23.38
CA MET A 1 -49.43 35.76 23.27
C MET A 1 -48.24 34.98 23.82
N ARG A 2 -47.50 34.26 22.96
CA ARG A 2 -46.06 33.93 23.09
C ARG A 2 -45.66 33.10 21.87
N LEU A 3 -45.15 33.85 20.89
CA LEU A 3 -44.44 33.39 19.70
C LEU A 3 -42.94 33.52 19.97
N PHE A 4 -42.14 32.75 19.22
CA PHE A 4 -40.67 32.77 19.05
C PHE A 4 -39.81 32.20 20.17
N ILE A 5 -39.11 31.09 19.87
CA ILE A 5 -37.65 31.04 19.64
C ILE A 5 -37.34 29.93 18.62
N LEU A 6 -36.44 30.26 17.69
CA LEU A 6 -35.89 29.49 16.56
C LEU A 6 -35.25 28.13 16.94
N SER A 7 -35.37 27.15 16.05
CA SER A 7 -34.34 26.12 15.80
C SER A 7 -34.52 25.57 14.38
N ILE A 8 -34.03 26.33 13.39
CA ILE A 8 -33.88 25.88 12.02
C ILE A 8 -32.52 25.19 11.93
N PHE A 9 -32.48 23.85 12.04
CA PHE A 9 -31.37 23.06 11.52
C PHE A 9 -31.75 22.60 10.11
N ILE A 10 -31.55 23.46 9.11
CA ILE A 10 -31.57 23.02 7.71
C ILE A 10 -30.23 22.34 7.47
N CYS A 11 -30.26 21.01 7.45
CA CYS A 11 -29.18 20.21 6.88
C CYS A 11 -29.23 20.44 5.36
N MET A 12 -28.50 21.45 4.85
CA MET A 12 -28.35 21.65 3.41
C MET A 12 -27.60 20.45 2.84
N GLN A 13 -28.32 19.58 2.12
CA GLN A 13 -27.68 18.50 1.36
C GLN A 13 -27.22 19.08 0.02
N TYR A 14 -25.93 18.97 -0.27
CA TYR A 14 -25.37 19.44 -1.54
C TYR A 14 -25.76 18.49 -2.68
N VAL A 15 -26.14 19.07 -3.81
CA VAL A 15 -26.57 18.29 -5.00
C VAL A 15 -25.35 17.84 -5.80
N ASN A 16 -24.33 18.70 -5.87
CA ASN A 16 -23.06 18.46 -6.55
C ASN A 16 -21.86 18.88 -5.66
N ALA A 17 -20.69 18.28 -5.86
CA ALA A 17 -19.47 18.62 -5.11
C ALA A 17 -19.00 20.07 -5.31
N GLN A 18 -19.55 20.77 -6.31
CA GLN A 18 -19.27 22.17 -6.59
C GLN A 18 -20.12 23.15 -5.77
N ASP A 19 -21.15 22.67 -5.07
CA ASP A 19 -22.09 23.51 -4.32
C ASP A 19 -21.59 23.86 -2.90
N CYS A 20 -20.38 23.42 -2.53
CA CYS A 20 -19.81 23.58 -1.20
C CYS A 20 -19.56 25.04 -0.83
N ASP A 21 -20.12 25.47 0.31
CA ASP A 21 -20.02 26.85 0.80
C ASP A 21 -18.86 27.02 1.80
N TYR A 22 -17.64 26.96 1.27
CA TYR A 22 -16.42 27.17 2.07
C TYR A 22 -16.28 28.59 2.57
N LYS A 23 -16.82 29.58 1.83
CA LYS A 23 -16.68 31.01 2.15
C LYS A 23 -17.36 31.34 3.48
N ASN A 24 -18.51 30.73 3.74
CA ASN A 24 -19.25 30.95 4.98
C ASN A 24 -18.78 30.06 6.13
N ASN A 25 -17.88 29.09 5.88
CA ASN A 25 -17.34 28.15 6.88
C ASN A 25 -15.81 28.00 6.79
N PRO A 26 -15.01 29.09 6.93
CA PRO A 26 -13.57 29.04 6.72
C PRO A 26 -12.82 28.14 7.71
N GLU A 27 -13.35 27.97 8.92
CA GLU A 27 -12.78 27.11 9.97
C GLU A 27 -13.24 25.64 9.89
N GLY A 28 -14.07 25.31 8.89
CA GLY A 28 -14.75 24.03 8.79
C GLY A 28 -16.08 23.98 9.53
N GLN A 29 -16.76 22.84 9.42
CA GLN A 29 -17.98 22.52 10.12
C GLN A 29 -17.64 21.95 11.50
N ILE A 30 -17.99 22.67 12.58
CA ILE A 30 -17.88 22.15 13.95
C ILE A 30 -19.02 21.17 14.18
N LEU A 31 -18.71 19.93 14.53
CA LEU A 31 -19.70 18.91 14.87
C LEU A 31 -19.96 18.91 16.38
N TYR A 32 -18.89 19.06 17.16
CA TYR A 32 -18.92 19.19 18.61
C TYR A 32 -17.77 20.07 19.09
N ASP A 33 -18.07 21.10 19.88
CA ASP A 33 -17.10 21.85 20.68
C ASP A 33 -17.37 21.57 22.17
N PHE A 34 -16.71 20.55 22.72
CA PHE A 34 -16.99 20.06 24.08
C PHE A 34 -16.58 21.05 25.17
N ASN A 35 -15.88 22.14 24.84
CA ASN A 35 -15.58 23.22 25.79
C ASN A 35 -16.73 24.24 25.90
N LYS A 36 -17.70 24.19 24.99
CA LYS A 36 -18.81 25.15 24.90
C LYS A 36 -20.19 24.50 24.97
N GLU A 37 -20.27 23.20 24.69
CA GLU A 37 -21.51 22.44 24.68
C GLU A 37 -21.66 21.64 25.96
N ASP A 38 -22.74 21.89 26.70
CA ASP A 38 -23.15 21.06 27.84
C ASP A 38 -24.08 19.92 27.40
N ASN A 39 -24.02 18.78 28.10
CA ASN A 39 -24.92 17.62 27.92
C ASN A 39 -24.89 16.96 26.53
N VAL A 40 -23.73 16.87 25.89
CA VAL A 40 -23.58 16.15 24.62
C VAL A 40 -23.94 14.66 24.78
N LYS A 41 -24.82 14.15 23.92
CA LYS A 41 -25.26 12.75 23.93
C LYS A 41 -24.27 11.86 23.18
N PHE A 42 -23.81 10.81 23.86
CA PHE A 42 -23.01 9.73 23.28
C PHE A 42 -23.38 8.39 23.94
N ILE A 43 -22.98 7.29 23.30
CA ILE A 43 -23.13 5.92 23.83
C ILE A 43 -21.75 5.40 24.20
N LEU A 44 -21.65 4.72 25.33
CA LEU A 44 -20.45 3.99 25.76
C LEU A 44 -20.59 2.51 25.46
N ASN A 45 -19.51 1.90 25.02
CA ASN A 45 -19.39 0.45 24.89
C ASN A 45 -18.03 0.01 25.45
N GLY A 46 -18.00 -1.01 26.30
CA GLY A 46 -16.81 -1.43 27.03
C GLY A 46 -16.63 -0.73 28.38
N ASN A 47 -15.48 -0.96 29.00
CA ASN A 47 -15.21 -0.58 30.39
C ASN A 47 -14.35 0.69 30.43
N ILE A 48 -14.99 1.83 30.19
CA ILE A 48 -14.36 3.15 30.25
C ILE A 48 -15.20 4.12 31.07
N LYS A 49 -14.55 5.01 31.82
CA LYS A 49 -15.21 6.07 32.57
C LYS A 49 -15.15 7.36 31.76
N VAL A 50 -16.31 7.97 31.51
CA VAL A 50 -16.41 9.20 30.70
C VAL A 50 -17.23 10.25 31.44
N TYR A 51 -16.71 11.47 31.53
CA TYR A 51 -17.40 12.59 32.19
C TYR A 51 -17.00 13.94 31.58
N GLN A 52 -17.93 14.89 31.59
CA GLN A 52 -17.73 16.25 31.09
C GLN A 52 -16.96 17.11 32.12
N SER A 53 -16.04 17.95 31.64
CA SER A 53 -15.45 19.06 32.42
C SER A 53 -15.37 20.32 31.54
N GLU A 54 -14.91 21.44 32.12
CA GLU A 54 -14.64 22.69 31.37
C GLU A 54 -13.59 22.53 30.26
N GLN A 55 -12.79 21.46 30.30
CA GLN A 55 -11.74 21.19 29.33
C GLN A 55 -12.19 20.24 28.21
N GLY A 56 -13.41 19.71 28.27
CA GLY A 56 -13.98 18.76 27.31
C GLY A 56 -14.47 17.46 27.96
N ILE A 57 -14.59 16.41 27.15
CA ILE A 57 -14.95 15.06 27.63
C ILE A 57 -13.71 14.33 28.13
N ASN A 58 -13.67 14.03 29.42
CA ASN A 58 -12.60 13.27 30.08
C ASN A 58 -12.89 11.78 29.98
N ILE A 59 -11.84 11.01 29.72
CA ILE A 59 -11.92 9.60 29.37
C ILE A 59 -10.83 8.87 30.14
N ASP A 60 -11.24 8.10 31.15
CA ASP A 60 -10.33 7.28 31.95
C ASP A 60 -10.54 5.80 31.64
N ILE A 61 -9.43 5.09 31.44
CA ILE A 61 -9.38 3.69 31.03
C ILE A 61 -8.40 2.99 31.94
N GLU A 62 -8.91 2.02 32.70
CA GLU A 62 -8.06 1.19 33.56
C GLU A 62 -7.16 0.26 32.74
N LYS A 63 -6.05 -0.16 33.33
CA LYS A 63 -5.12 -1.11 32.71
C LYS A 63 -5.84 -2.37 32.21
N GLY A 64 -5.58 -2.74 30.95
CA GLY A 64 -6.13 -3.92 30.29
C GLY A 64 -7.57 -3.77 29.81
N GLN A 65 -8.28 -2.71 30.20
CA GLN A 65 -9.63 -2.43 29.73
C GLN A 65 -9.62 -1.80 28.35
N ASN A 66 -10.76 -1.88 27.66
CA ASN A 66 -10.98 -1.23 26.38
C ASN A 66 -12.41 -0.67 26.34
N GLY A 67 -12.65 0.24 25.38
CA GLY A 67 -13.99 0.71 25.13
C GLY A 67 -14.08 1.67 23.95
N LYS A 68 -15.28 2.20 23.73
CA LYS A 68 -15.60 3.12 22.65
C LYS A 68 -16.57 4.18 23.11
N ILE A 69 -16.39 5.39 22.59
CA ILE A 69 -17.38 6.46 22.63
C ILE A 69 -18.01 6.55 21.26
N ILE A 70 -19.34 6.60 21.21
CA ILE A 70 -20.13 6.55 19.99
C ILE A 70 -21.02 7.79 19.91
N PHE A 71 -20.81 8.61 18.90
CA PHE A 71 -21.66 9.75 18.54
C PHE A 71 -22.53 9.35 17.35
N SER A 72 -23.83 9.61 17.46
CA SER A 72 -24.80 9.37 16.38
C SER A 72 -25.35 10.69 15.88
N GLY A 73 -25.49 10.82 14.57
CA GLY A 73 -25.97 12.04 13.94
C GLY A 73 -26.35 11.83 12.48
N ASN A 74 -26.64 12.93 11.79
CA ASN A 74 -26.85 12.95 10.35
C ASN A 74 -26.02 14.09 9.78
N TRP A 75 -24.83 13.77 9.27
CA TRP A 75 -23.91 14.78 8.78
C TRP A 75 -23.66 14.62 7.28
N ASP A 76 -23.72 15.74 6.56
CA ASP A 76 -23.12 15.87 5.22
C ASP A 76 -21.69 16.38 5.39
N LEU A 77 -20.72 15.49 5.22
CA LEU A 77 -19.29 15.81 5.28
C LEU A 77 -18.64 15.82 3.90
N SER A 78 -19.42 15.83 2.82
CA SER A 78 -18.94 15.66 1.45
C SER A 78 -18.06 16.82 0.94
N CYS A 79 -18.14 17.97 1.61
CA CYS A 79 -17.32 19.15 1.34
C CYS A 79 -15.96 19.12 2.04
N TRP A 80 -15.67 18.18 2.93
CA TRP A 80 -14.45 18.22 3.75
C TRP A 80 -13.53 17.04 3.47
N SER A 81 -12.23 17.29 3.44
CA SER A 81 -11.20 16.25 3.30
C SER A 81 -10.89 15.58 4.63
N TYR A 82 -11.03 16.28 5.76
CA TYR A 82 -10.65 15.79 7.09
C TYR A 82 -11.83 15.81 8.06
N LEU A 83 -11.92 14.77 8.89
CA LEU A 83 -12.61 14.80 10.17
C LEU A 83 -11.56 14.86 11.28
N GLY A 84 -11.42 16.04 11.87
CA GLY A 84 -10.47 16.37 12.92
C GLY A 84 -10.98 16.03 14.31
N PHE A 85 -10.09 15.47 15.13
CA PHE A 85 -10.30 15.19 16.56
C PHE A 85 -9.23 15.92 17.37
N THR A 86 -9.63 16.90 18.18
CA THR A 86 -8.72 17.59 19.11
C THR A 86 -8.70 16.83 20.43
N ILE A 87 -7.58 16.18 20.75
CA ILE A 87 -7.47 15.30 21.93
C ILE A 87 -6.22 15.64 22.72
N THR A 88 -6.36 15.76 24.04
CA THR A 88 -5.24 15.92 24.97
C THR A 88 -4.99 14.61 25.70
N ASN A 89 -3.73 14.20 25.81
CA ASN A 89 -3.35 13.07 26.66
C ASN A 89 -2.81 13.55 28.00
N THR A 90 -3.56 13.27 29.06
CA THR A 90 -3.21 13.58 30.46
C THR A 90 -2.53 12.40 31.17
N SER A 91 -2.36 11.27 30.47
CA SER A 91 -1.60 10.12 30.94
C SER A 91 -0.10 10.44 30.99
N LYS A 92 0.64 9.66 31.79
CA LYS A 92 2.12 9.74 31.87
C LYS A 92 2.83 9.09 30.67
N GLN A 93 2.12 8.36 29.83
CA GLN A 93 2.67 7.66 28.67
C GLN A 93 1.79 7.87 27.43
N VAL A 94 2.30 7.45 26.27
CA VAL A 94 1.59 7.55 24.99
C VAL A 94 0.28 6.76 25.02
N SER A 95 -0.77 7.33 24.43
CA SER A 95 -2.09 6.70 24.33
C SER A 95 -2.49 6.52 22.88
N ARG A 96 -2.93 5.30 22.52
CA ARG A 96 -3.48 4.98 21.20
C ARG A 96 -5.00 5.20 21.19
N ILE A 97 -5.50 5.75 20.09
CA ILE A 97 -6.93 5.81 19.77
C ILE A 97 -7.17 5.38 18.32
N ASN A 98 -8.36 4.84 18.06
CA ASN A 98 -8.79 4.39 16.74
C ASN A 98 -10.12 5.07 16.37
N PRO A 99 -10.10 6.20 15.62
CA PRO A 99 -11.33 6.82 15.14
C PRO A 99 -11.96 6.00 14.02
N ILE A 100 -13.29 5.83 14.07
CA ILE A 100 -14.06 5.07 13.09
C ILE A 100 -15.23 5.94 12.61
N VAL A 101 -15.38 6.10 11.31
CA VAL A 101 -16.49 6.86 10.70
C VAL A 101 -17.36 5.90 9.89
N LYS A 102 -18.67 5.93 10.16
CA LYS A 102 -19.66 5.08 9.50
C LYS A 102 -20.74 5.94 8.86
N GLY A 103 -21.27 5.42 7.77
CA GLY A 103 -22.39 6.03 7.06
C GLY A 103 -23.03 4.99 6.15
N LYS A 104 -23.81 5.46 5.17
CA LYS A 104 -24.58 4.58 4.28
C LYS A 104 -24.37 4.87 2.80
N MET A 105 -24.82 3.91 1.98
CA MET A 105 -24.98 4.10 0.53
C MET A 105 -26.38 3.69 0.10
N LYS A 106 -26.95 4.45 -0.85
CA LYS A 106 -28.26 4.09 -1.44
C LYS A 106 -28.20 2.79 -2.25
N SER A 107 -27.07 2.51 -2.89
CA SER A 107 -26.92 1.39 -3.84
C SER A 107 -26.63 0.04 -3.21
N ARG A 108 -26.29 -0.03 -1.91
CA ARG A 108 -25.96 -1.29 -1.22
C ARG A 108 -26.13 -1.19 0.29
N LYS A 109 -26.59 -2.29 0.90
CA LYS A 109 -26.84 -2.40 2.35
C LYS A 109 -25.55 -2.37 3.18
N TRP A 110 -24.50 -3.02 2.71
CA TRP A 110 -23.24 -3.18 3.45
C TRP A 110 -22.15 -2.29 2.87
N VAL A 111 -21.54 -1.47 3.72
CA VAL A 111 -20.45 -0.54 3.41
C VAL A 111 -19.34 -0.71 4.43
N LYS A 112 -18.12 -0.32 4.06
CA LYS A 112 -16.98 -0.37 4.98
C LYS A 112 -16.83 0.96 5.69
N PRO A 113 -16.55 0.97 7.01
CA PRO A 113 -16.19 2.19 7.71
C PRO A 113 -14.87 2.76 7.20
N ILE A 114 -14.62 4.02 7.55
CA ILE A 114 -13.31 4.66 7.42
C ILE A 114 -12.65 4.60 8.80
N GLU A 115 -11.46 4.01 8.86
CA GLU A 115 -10.74 3.75 10.11
C GLU A 115 -9.42 4.52 10.14
N GLY A 116 -9.16 5.16 11.28
CA GLY A 116 -7.90 5.82 11.62
C GLY A 116 -7.23 5.15 12.82
N ILE A 117 -5.95 5.46 13.01
CA ILE A 117 -5.17 5.06 14.19
C ILE A 117 -4.15 6.16 14.46
N CYS A 118 -4.03 6.59 15.71
CA CYS A 118 -3.00 7.55 16.12
C CYS A 118 -2.58 7.38 17.56
N TRP A 119 -1.47 8.04 17.88
CA TRP A 119 -0.83 8.04 19.18
C TRP A 119 -0.68 9.48 19.65
N VAL A 120 -1.16 9.74 20.87
CA VAL A 120 -1.09 11.05 21.52
C VAL A 120 -0.02 10.97 22.61
N ASN A 121 1.04 11.77 22.53
CA ASN A 121 2.13 11.76 23.51
C ASN A 121 1.67 12.35 24.86
N PRO A 122 2.36 12.05 25.98
CA PRO A 122 2.08 12.68 27.27
C PRO A 122 2.08 14.21 27.16
N SER A 123 1.07 14.84 27.76
CA SER A 123 0.88 16.30 27.77
C SER A 123 0.64 16.93 26.39
N GLU A 124 0.52 16.13 25.33
CA GLU A 124 0.23 16.62 23.99
C GLU A 124 -1.26 16.92 23.83
N THR A 125 -1.57 18.04 23.17
CA THR A 125 -2.88 18.24 22.52
C THR A 125 -2.69 18.06 21.02
N LEU A 126 -3.21 16.95 20.49
CA LEU A 126 -3.10 16.58 19.08
C LEU A 126 -4.39 16.92 18.33
N GLU A 127 -4.26 17.54 17.16
CA GLU A 127 -5.32 17.56 16.14
C GLU A 127 -5.09 16.38 15.19
N PHE A 128 -5.83 15.29 15.39
CA PHE A 128 -5.76 14.13 14.51
C PHE A 128 -6.75 14.27 13.36
N ASN A 129 -6.24 14.26 12.12
CA ASN A 129 -7.03 14.42 10.90
C ASN A 129 -7.32 13.07 10.26
N ASN A 130 -8.48 12.51 10.56
CA ASN A 130 -8.94 11.32 9.87
C ASN A 130 -9.34 11.68 8.43
N LEU A 131 -8.79 10.98 7.44
CA LEU A 131 -9.10 11.26 6.03
C LEU A 131 -10.52 10.83 5.68
N LEU A 132 -11.34 11.74 5.16
CA LEU A 132 -12.64 11.43 4.60
C LEU A 132 -12.46 10.95 3.16
N LEU A 133 -12.72 9.66 2.94
CA LEU A 133 -12.47 8.97 1.68
C LEU A 133 -13.79 8.45 1.10
N PRO A 134 -14.46 9.21 0.21
CA PRO A 134 -15.72 8.80 -0.39
C PRO A 134 -15.64 7.48 -1.18
N ASP A 135 -16.79 6.79 -1.30
CA ASP A 135 -16.85 5.54 -2.06
C ASP A 135 -16.59 5.76 -3.55
N TYR A 136 -15.91 4.80 -4.21
CA TYR A 136 -15.75 4.81 -5.67
C TYR A 136 -17.06 5.02 -6.46
N GLY A 137 -18.21 4.60 -5.94
CA GLY A 137 -19.52 4.82 -6.58
C GLY A 137 -19.95 6.29 -6.69
N THR A 138 -19.39 7.18 -5.87
CA THR A 138 -19.71 8.62 -5.93
C THR A 138 -18.89 9.36 -6.99
N LYS A 139 -17.77 8.78 -7.45
CA LYS A 139 -16.84 9.41 -8.40
C LYS A 139 -17.49 9.82 -9.72
N LYS A 140 -18.38 8.97 -10.25
CA LYS A 140 -19.11 9.19 -11.51
C LYS A 140 -20.54 9.73 -11.32
N SER A 141 -20.93 9.98 -10.06
CA SER A 141 -22.23 10.58 -9.75
C SER A 141 -22.01 11.94 -9.12
N PHE A 142 -21.83 12.02 -7.80
CA PHE A 142 -21.65 13.28 -7.07
C PHE A 142 -20.40 14.07 -7.49
N TYR A 143 -19.30 13.40 -7.84
CA TYR A 143 -18.05 14.06 -8.25
C TYR A 143 -17.81 14.03 -9.77
N ASN A 144 -18.88 13.88 -10.58
CA ASN A 144 -18.74 13.67 -12.03
C ASN A 144 -17.99 14.81 -12.75
N ASN A 145 -18.28 16.06 -12.41
CA ASN A 145 -17.64 17.22 -13.03
C ASN A 145 -16.12 17.25 -12.80
N LEU A 146 -15.69 17.01 -11.55
CA LEU A 146 -14.27 16.85 -11.22
C LEU A 146 -13.65 15.66 -11.95
N ASN A 147 -14.37 14.54 -12.07
CA ASN A 147 -13.89 13.37 -12.79
C ASN A 147 -13.68 13.62 -14.30
N LEU A 148 -14.47 14.51 -14.90
CA LEU A 148 -14.28 14.94 -16.29
C LEU A 148 -13.06 15.86 -16.45
N ASP A 149 -12.82 16.75 -15.49
CA ASP A 149 -11.70 17.71 -15.52
C ASP A 149 -10.35 17.10 -15.12
N PHE A 150 -10.38 16.05 -14.29
CA PHE A 150 -9.19 15.33 -13.82
C PHE A 150 -9.21 13.86 -14.29
N PRO A 151 -9.25 13.61 -15.61
CA PRO A 151 -9.44 12.28 -16.14
C PRO A 151 -8.24 11.39 -15.81
N HIS A 152 -8.54 10.17 -15.39
CA HIS A 152 -7.54 9.16 -15.01
C HIS A 152 -6.57 9.66 -13.92
N MET A 153 -7.04 10.44 -12.95
CA MET A 153 -6.34 10.67 -11.68
C MET A 153 -7.03 9.86 -10.56
N ARG A 154 -6.24 9.27 -9.66
CA ARG A 154 -6.75 8.50 -8.51
C ARG A 154 -7.38 9.41 -7.47
N GLY A 155 -6.67 10.47 -7.08
CA GLY A 155 -7.19 11.57 -6.27
C GLY A 155 -7.23 12.90 -7.04
N PHE A 156 -8.14 13.78 -6.66
CA PHE A 156 -8.31 15.12 -7.21
C PHE A 156 -7.61 16.18 -6.35
N PRO A 157 -7.23 17.33 -6.93
CA PRO A 157 -6.64 18.44 -6.19
C PRO A 157 -7.40 18.79 -4.91
N ASP A 158 -6.66 19.15 -3.86
CA ASP A 158 -7.13 19.45 -2.50
C ASP A 158 -7.75 18.30 -1.67
N GLY A 159 -7.77 17.09 -2.21
CA GLY A 159 -7.71 15.86 -1.39
C GLY A 159 -8.85 14.87 -1.53
N ILE A 160 -9.80 15.07 -2.46
CA ILE A 160 -10.78 14.02 -2.74
C ILE A 160 -10.09 12.81 -3.35
N SER A 161 -10.12 11.70 -2.62
CA SER A 161 -9.70 10.40 -3.12
C SER A 161 -10.66 9.32 -2.67
N PHE A 162 -10.66 8.19 -3.38
CA PHE A 162 -11.75 7.23 -3.30
C PHE A 162 -11.28 5.87 -2.80
N VAL A 163 -12.11 5.24 -1.98
CA VAL A 163 -11.93 3.87 -1.49
C VAL A 163 -13.23 3.09 -1.60
N SER A 164 -13.24 1.82 -1.19
CA SER A 164 -14.51 1.10 -0.99
C SER A 164 -15.07 1.43 0.40
N SER A 165 -15.93 2.43 0.51
CA SER A 165 -16.50 2.95 1.76
C SER A 165 -18.01 3.25 1.57
N PHE A 166 -18.43 4.48 1.85
CA PHE A 166 -19.80 4.99 1.79
C PHE A 166 -19.87 6.42 1.23
N ASP A 167 -21.08 6.97 1.13
CA ASP A 167 -21.34 8.31 0.61
C ASP A 167 -21.22 9.35 1.74
N MET A 168 -20.29 10.30 1.61
CA MET A 168 -19.97 11.27 2.67
C MET A 168 -21.11 12.24 3.01
N ARG A 169 -22.17 12.29 2.18
CA ARG A 169 -23.40 13.06 2.47
C ARG A 169 -24.28 12.41 3.54
N PHE A 170 -24.01 11.15 3.86
CA PHE A 170 -24.83 10.33 4.75
C PHE A 170 -23.97 9.66 5.83
N VAL A 171 -23.21 10.47 6.58
CA VAL A 171 -22.46 10.02 7.75
C VAL A 171 -23.43 9.92 8.93
N GLU A 172 -23.47 8.76 9.57
CA GLU A 172 -24.47 8.44 10.60
C GLU A 172 -23.86 8.25 11.99
N GLN A 173 -22.57 7.88 12.05
CA GLN A 173 -21.93 7.54 13.31
C GLN A 173 -20.43 7.84 13.27
N ILE A 174 -19.93 8.42 14.36
CA ILE A 174 -18.51 8.65 14.63
C ILE A 174 -18.18 7.91 15.92
N GLU A 175 -17.20 7.03 15.89
CA GLU A 175 -16.72 6.28 17.05
C GLU A 175 -15.26 6.63 17.32
N ILE A 176 -14.89 6.63 18.59
CA ILE A 176 -13.50 6.65 19.03
C ILE A 176 -13.29 5.41 19.87
N GLU A 177 -12.54 4.45 19.34
CA GLU A 177 -12.16 3.24 20.05
C GLU A 177 -10.84 3.44 20.79
N PHE A 178 -10.81 2.93 22.01
CA PHE A 178 -9.64 2.88 22.87
C PHE A 178 -9.25 1.42 23.06
N PRO A 179 -8.23 0.92 22.32
CA PRO A 179 -7.78 -0.46 22.44
C PRO A 179 -7.14 -0.72 23.82
N PRO A 180 -7.07 -1.99 24.26
CA PRO A 180 -6.50 -2.31 25.56
C PRO A 180 -5.02 -1.92 25.65
N SER A 181 -4.64 -1.39 26.82
CA SER A 181 -3.28 -0.95 27.11
C SER A 181 -2.73 -1.62 28.38
N GLN A 182 -1.42 -1.79 28.48
CA GLN A 182 -0.75 -2.34 29.67
C GLN A 182 -0.62 -1.34 30.82
N ILE A 183 -1.19 -0.14 30.63
CA ILE A 183 -1.18 0.97 31.58
C ILE A 183 -2.56 1.63 31.63
N GLU A 184 -2.81 2.38 32.68
CA GLU A 184 -3.95 3.28 32.78
C GLU A 184 -3.79 4.44 31.78
N GLN A 185 -4.90 4.87 31.20
CA GLN A 185 -4.96 5.96 30.25
C GLN A 185 -6.00 6.99 30.69
N SER A 186 -5.64 8.27 30.58
CA SER A 186 -6.50 9.42 30.77
C SER A 186 -6.34 10.37 29.58
N LEU A 187 -7.47 10.71 28.94
CA LEU A 187 -7.55 11.53 27.74
C LEU A 187 -8.67 12.57 27.89
N ILE A 188 -8.53 13.69 27.19
CA ILE A 188 -9.57 14.72 27.09
C ILE A 188 -9.89 14.96 25.62
N LEU A 189 -11.11 14.64 25.20
CA LEU A 189 -11.64 14.98 23.89
C LEU A 189 -12.24 16.39 23.91
N LYS A 190 -11.64 17.31 23.17
CA LYS A 190 -11.97 18.74 23.19
C LYS A 190 -12.90 19.17 22.07
N LYS A 191 -12.73 18.60 20.87
CA LYS A 191 -13.48 19.02 19.68
C LYS A 191 -13.51 17.93 18.60
N ILE A 192 -14.62 17.88 17.86
CA ILE A 192 -14.74 17.16 16.59
C ILE A 192 -15.21 18.15 15.53
N ARG A 193 -14.47 18.26 14.42
CA ARG A 193 -14.84 19.13 13.29
C ARG A 193 -14.49 18.53 11.96
N ALA A 194 -15.28 18.80 10.93
CA ALA A 194 -14.91 18.50 9.56
C ALA A 194 -14.32 19.76 8.92
N TYR A 195 -13.13 19.66 8.33
CA TYR A 195 -12.43 20.82 7.79
C TYR A 195 -11.49 20.43 6.66
N LYS A 196 -10.78 21.44 6.12
CA LYS A 196 -10.01 21.40 4.86
C LYS A 196 -10.95 21.14 3.67
N PRO A 197 -11.14 22.13 2.77
CA PRO A 197 -11.95 21.96 1.59
C PRO A 197 -11.58 20.69 0.81
N SER A 198 -12.59 19.91 0.43
CA SER A 198 -12.43 18.71 -0.40
C SER A 198 -12.21 19.08 -1.87
N VAL A 199 -12.73 20.23 -2.28
CA VAL A 199 -12.55 20.82 -3.61
C VAL A 199 -11.84 22.16 -3.43
N SER A 200 -10.88 22.44 -4.32
CA SER A 200 -10.16 23.69 -4.32
C SER A 200 -11.11 24.90 -4.40
N PRO A 201 -11.10 25.83 -3.42
CA PRO A 201 -11.87 27.06 -3.54
C PRO A 201 -11.50 27.87 -4.78
N LEU A 202 -10.23 27.82 -5.22
CA LEU A 202 -9.79 28.46 -6.47
C LEU A 202 -10.44 27.82 -7.69
N TYR A 203 -10.53 26.49 -7.74
CA TYR A 203 -11.20 25.79 -8.84
C TYR A 203 -12.70 26.13 -8.91
N LEU A 204 -13.38 26.25 -7.75
CA LEU A 204 -14.79 26.62 -7.70
C LEU A 204 -15.04 28.06 -8.16
N ASN A 205 -14.17 28.99 -7.73
CA ASN A 205 -14.35 30.41 -8.02
C ASN A 205 -13.89 30.80 -9.43
N ASN A 206 -12.76 30.26 -9.89
CA ASN A 206 -12.19 30.56 -11.20
C ASN A 206 -11.36 29.37 -11.72
N LYS A 207 -12.04 28.50 -12.48
CA LYS A 207 -11.42 27.34 -13.11
C LYS A 207 -10.30 27.71 -14.08
N GLU A 208 -10.40 28.84 -14.80
CA GLU A 208 -9.35 29.27 -15.72
C GLU A 208 -8.05 29.62 -14.98
N SER A 209 -8.14 30.31 -13.83
CA SER A 209 -6.98 30.60 -12.98
C SER A 209 -6.48 29.40 -12.18
N PHE A 210 -7.31 28.37 -11.99
CA PHE A 210 -6.87 27.12 -11.38
C PHE A 210 -5.91 26.33 -12.28
N PHE A 211 -6.12 26.35 -13.60
CA PHE A 211 -5.18 25.75 -14.54
C PHE A 211 -4.12 26.76 -14.98
N PRO A 212 -2.85 26.35 -15.14
CA PRO A 212 -2.28 25.06 -14.75
C PRO A 212 -2.12 24.92 -13.23
N PHE A 213 -2.19 23.69 -12.72
CA PHE A 213 -2.10 23.39 -11.28
C PHE A 213 -0.86 22.57 -10.89
N ILE A 214 -0.02 22.21 -11.85
CA ILE A 214 1.27 21.55 -11.64
C ILE A 214 2.39 22.55 -11.95
N ASP A 215 3.26 22.79 -10.98
CA ASP A 215 4.41 23.70 -11.14
C ASP A 215 5.53 23.08 -11.99
N LYS A 216 6.57 23.87 -12.29
CA LYS A 216 7.74 23.43 -13.07
C LYS A 216 8.53 22.26 -12.46
N TYR A 217 8.31 21.94 -11.19
CA TYR A 217 8.96 20.82 -10.49
C TYR A 217 8.05 19.58 -10.40
N GLY A 218 6.85 19.62 -10.97
CA GLY A 218 5.89 18.52 -10.92
C GLY A 218 5.09 18.45 -9.62
N GLN A 219 5.16 19.48 -8.77
CA GLN A 219 4.41 19.56 -7.51
C GLN A 219 3.07 20.27 -7.72
N TYR A 220 2.18 20.18 -6.72
CA TYR A 220 0.96 20.99 -6.72
C TYR A 220 1.28 22.48 -6.60
N LYS A 221 0.83 23.28 -7.58
CA LYS A 221 1.14 24.71 -7.70
C LYS A 221 0.53 25.53 -6.56
N HIS A 222 -0.73 25.28 -6.22
CA HIS A 222 -1.51 26.19 -5.37
C HIS A 222 -1.41 25.91 -3.86
N GLY A 223 -0.79 24.80 -3.45
CA GLY A 223 -0.53 24.51 -2.04
C GLY A 223 0.83 25.02 -1.58
N ASP A 224 1.02 25.24 -0.28
CA ASP A 224 2.33 25.41 0.34
C ASP A 224 2.46 24.47 1.54
N TRP A 225 3.65 23.92 1.75
CA TRP A 225 3.93 22.99 2.84
C TRP A 225 5.42 23.02 3.18
N PRO A 226 5.80 22.55 4.39
CA PRO A 226 7.21 22.45 4.76
C PRO A 226 8.01 21.69 3.69
N GLN A 227 9.12 22.28 3.25
CA GLN A 227 10.04 21.73 2.24
C GLN A 227 9.50 21.67 0.80
N LYS A 228 8.39 22.35 0.47
CA LYS A 228 8.01 22.57 -0.93
C LYS A 228 9.14 23.27 -1.68
N ILE A 229 9.52 22.75 -2.86
CA ILE A 229 10.53 23.37 -3.72
C ILE A 229 9.90 24.54 -4.47
N LYS A 230 10.52 25.71 -4.35
CA LYS A 230 10.13 26.98 -5.00
C LYS A 230 11.16 27.44 -6.02
N ASN A 231 12.41 26.99 -5.94
CA ASN A 231 13.47 27.33 -6.89
C ASN A 231 14.63 26.31 -6.91
N ASP A 232 15.48 26.38 -7.94
CA ASP A 232 16.60 25.45 -8.14
C ASP A 232 17.66 25.53 -7.03
N LYS A 233 17.81 26.69 -6.38
CA LYS A 233 18.74 26.85 -5.26
C LYS A 233 18.33 25.97 -4.09
N GLN A 234 17.02 25.80 -3.86
CA GLN A 234 16.51 24.90 -2.82
C GLN A 234 16.79 23.42 -3.13
N LEU A 235 16.66 22.99 -4.40
CA LEU A 235 17.03 21.62 -4.78
C LEU A 235 18.50 21.32 -4.49
N LYS A 236 19.38 22.26 -4.79
CA LYS A 236 20.82 22.14 -4.51
C LYS A 236 21.13 22.18 -3.01
N SER A 237 20.48 23.07 -2.24
CA SER A 237 20.73 23.19 -0.80
C SER A 237 20.22 21.99 0.02
N GLN A 238 19.28 21.20 -0.52
CA GLN A 238 18.86 19.95 0.10
C GLN A 238 20.01 18.96 0.28
N ILE A 239 21.00 18.95 -0.61
CA ILE A 239 22.16 18.06 -0.48
C ILE A 239 22.87 18.31 0.85
N GLN A 240 23.14 19.58 1.17
CA GLN A 240 23.83 19.98 2.40
C GLN A 240 23.01 19.70 3.66
N THR A 241 21.69 19.89 3.58
CA THR A 241 20.78 19.57 4.69
C THR A 241 20.80 18.08 4.98
N GLU A 242 20.69 17.27 3.92
CA GLU A 242 20.69 15.82 4.04
C GLU A 242 22.09 15.27 4.38
N ASP A 243 23.19 15.87 3.93
CA ASP A 243 24.55 15.48 4.34
C ASP A 243 24.74 15.59 5.85
N LYS A 244 24.17 16.63 6.46
CA LYS A 244 24.17 16.80 7.91
C LYS A 244 23.35 15.71 8.60
N ASP A 245 22.15 15.39 8.11
CA ASP A 245 21.33 14.30 8.67
C ASP A 245 22.03 12.94 8.55
N LEU A 246 22.58 12.62 7.38
CA LEU A 246 23.30 11.36 7.14
C LEU A 246 24.54 11.23 8.03
N LYS A 247 25.28 12.33 8.28
CA LYS A 247 26.44 12.33 9.18
C LYS A 247 26.05 12.12 10.64
N LEU A 248 24.93 12.70 11.07
CA LEU A 248 24.41 12.56 12.43
C LEU A 248 23.82 11.16 12.71
N ASN A 249 23.45 10.44 11.66
CA ASN A 249 22.77 9.15 11.75
C ASN A 249 23.49 8.09 10.90
N PRO A 250 24.69 7.63 11.29
CA PRO A 250 25.39 6.56 10.60
C PRO A 250 24.64 5.22 10.70
N ILE A 251 25.01 4.25 9.87
CA ILE A 251 24.48 2.88 9.93
C ILE A 251 24.55 2.30 11.36
N SER A 252 23.55 1.49 11.73
CA SER A 252 23.51 0.82 13.04
C SER A 252 24.79 0.02 13.31
N SER A 253 25.34 0.17 14.50
CA SER A 253 26.52 -0.58 14.97
C SER A 253 26.23 -2.06 15.25
N GLU A 254 24.94 -2.43 15.35
CA GLU A 254 24.49 -3.82 15.49
C GLU A 254 24.58 -4.60 14.17
N TRP A 255 24.82 -3.94 13.04
CA TRP A 255 24.74 -4.54 11.72
C TRP A 255 26.12 -4.94 11.19
N ASN A 256 26.22 -6.11 10.57
CA ASN A 256 27.38 -6.47 9.75
C ASN A 256 27.25 -5.88 8.33
N LYS A 257 28.17 -6.25 7.42
CA LYS A 257 28.16 -5.73 6.04
C LYS A 257 26.88 -6.07 5.25
N PHE A 258 26.18 -7.14 5.61
CA PHE A 258 24.90 -7.54 5.02
C PHE A 258 23.69 -6.97 5.77
N GLY A 259 23.86 -6.20 6.84
CA GLY A 259 22.75 -5.73 7.67
C GLY A 259 22.22 -6.78 8.65
N GLY A 260 22.91 -7.92 8.82
CA GLY A 260 22.62 -8.97 9.80
C GLY A 260 23.11 -8.61 11.21
N TYR A 261 22.57 -9.29 12.22
CA TYR A 261 22.81 -8.97 13.63
C TYR A 261 24.20 -9.42 14.10
N LYS A 262 25.17 -8.51 14.05
CA LYS A 262 26.57 -8.74 14.39
C LYS A 262 26.80 -9.22 15.82
N GLN A 263 25.95 -8.79 16.75
CA GLN A 263 26.02 -9.14 18.18
C GLN A 263 25.22 -10.39 18.52
N GLY A 264 24.46 -10.94 17.56
CA GLY A 264 23.67 -12.15 17.75
C GLY A 264 24.48 -13.43 17.61
N SER A 265 23.79 -14.56 17.81
CA SER A 265 24.35 -15.88 17.53
C SER A 265 24.81 -15.99 16.07
N LYS A 266 25.97 -16.64 15.89
CA LYS A 266 26.54 -16.92 14.58
C LYS A 266 26.35 -18.41 14.24
N PHE A 267 25.70 -18.65 13.11
CA PHE A 267 25.46 -19.97 12.53
C PHE A 267 26.45 -20.24 11.38
N LYS A 268 26.30 -21.37 10.71
CA LYS A 268 27.09 -21.68 9.50
C LYS A 268 26.78 -20.66 8.40
N GLY A 269 27.77 -19.87 8.01
CA GLY A 269 27.74 -19.02 6.82
C GLY A 269 27.97 -19.83 5.55
N THR A 270 27.11 -19.65 4.55
CA THR A 270 27.17 -20.38 3.27
C THR A 270 27.62 -19.51 2.11
N GLY A 271 27.91 -18.22 2.35
CA GLY A 271 28.12 -17.24 1.29
C GLY A 271 26.82 -16.74 0.63
N HIS A 272 25.66 -17.24 1.05
CA HIS A 272 24.37 -16.88 0.48
C HIS A 272 23.29 -16.78 1.56
N PHE A 273 22.25 -16.00 1.29
CA PHE A 273 21.08 -15.93 2.16
C PHE A 273 20.35 -17.26 2.18
N ARG A 274 19.92 -17.68 3.37
CA ARG A 274 19.09 -18.86 3.58
C ARG A 274 18.01 -18.56 4.62
N VAL A 275 17.11 -19.51 4.85
CA VAL A 275 16.09 -19.40 5.91
C VAL A 275 16.25 -20.52 6.92
N GLU A 276 15.99 -20.22 8.19
CA GLU A 276 16.07 -21.18 9.29
C GLU A 276 15.05 -20.82 10.37
N LYS A 277 14.47 -21.83 11.03
CA LYS A 277 13.61 -21.64 12.19
C LYS A 277 14.46 -21.88 13.45
N ILE A 278 14.57 -20.87 14.30
CA ILE A 278 15.41 -20.87 15.51
C ILE A 278 14.57 -20.30 16.65
N ASP A 279 14.49 -21.03 17.76
CA ASP A 279 13.66 -20.68 18.94
C ASP A 279 12.22 -20.30 18.56
N ASP A 280 11.61 -21.15 17.73
CA ASP A 280 10.25 -21.03 17.20
C ASP A 280 9.96 -19.79 16.34
N LYS A 281 11.00 -19.00 16.00
CA LYS A 281 10.92 -17.87 15.07
C LYS A 281 11.66 -18.21 13.78
N TRP A 282 11.05 -17.90 12.64
CA TRP A 282 11.75 -17.97 11.36
C TRP A 282 12.68 -16.77 11.20
N TRP A 283 13.78 -16.98 10.50
CA TRP A 283 14.75 -15.94 10.18
C TRP A 283 15.26 -16.12 8.76
N PHE A 284 15.68 -15.02 8.12
CA PHE A 284 16.76 -15.15 7.17
C PHE A 284 18.07 -15.33 7.95
N ILE A 285 18.99 -16.10 7.40
CA ILE A 285 20.39 -16.13 7.83
C ILE A 285 21.21 -15.53 6.71
N ASP A 286 22.02 -14.54 7.04
CA ASP A 286 22.86 -13.85 6.08
C ASP A 286 24.04 -14.73 5.60
N PRO A 287 24.77 -14.30 4.55
CA PRO A 287 25.90 -15.07 4.01
C PRO A 287 27.01 -15.41 5.00
N GLU A 288 27.18 -14.62 6.07
CA GLU A 288 28.18 -14.82 7.13
C GLU A 288 27.66 -15.66 8.30
N GLY A 289 26.37 -16.01 8.30
CA GLY A 289 25.73 -16.85 9.29
C GLY A 289 25.02 -16.08 10.41
N TYR A 290 24.77 -14.78 10.28
CA TYR A 290 24.06 -14.02 11.31
C TYR A 290 22.55 -13.93 11.03
N PHE A 291 21.76 -13.73 12.09
CA PHE A 291 20.34 -13.43 11.98
C PHE A 291 20.12 -12.22 11.06
N PHE A 292 19.15 -12.34 10.15
CA PHE A 292 18.74 -11.26 9.27
C PHE A 292 17.22 -11.12 9.29
N TRP A 293 16.74 -9.88 9.44
CA TRP A 293 15.34 -9.52 9.25
C TRP A 293 15.28 -8.39 8.24
N SER A 294 14.51 -8.58 7.17
CA SER A 294 14.58 -7.71 5.99
C SER A 294 13.69 -6.47 6.16
N THR A 295 14.30 -5.33 6.52
CA THR A 295 13.66 -3.99 6.46
C THR A 295 13.95 -3.36 5.10
N GLY A 296 13.00 -3.48 4.16
CA GLY A 296 13.24 -3.10 2.78
C GLY A 296 12.38 -1.97 2.23
N VAL A 297 12.74 -1.49 1.04
CA VAL A 297 11.94 -0.55 0.25
C VAL A 297 11.90 -0.98 -1.21
N ASN A 298 10.70 -1.04 -1.79
CA ASN A 298 10.53 -1.32 -3.21
C ASN A 298 10.92 -0.11 -4.07
N SER A 299 11.46 -0.37 -5.25
CA SER A 299 11.96 0.65 -6.19
C SER A 299 13.08 1.53 -5.63
N ALA A 300 13.83 1.04 -4.63
CA ALA A 300 14.93 1.77 -4.04
C ALA A 300 15.96 2.18 -5.10
N GLY A 301 16.47 3.40 -5.02
CA GLY A 301 17.43 3.95 -5.97
C GLY A 301 16.89 4.16 -7.40
N LYS A 302 15.58 4.00 -7.64
CA LYS A 302 14.93 4.40 -8.90
C LYS A 302 14.04 5.61 -8.67
N PHE A 303 14.41 6.73 -9.27
CA PHE A 303 13.66 7.99 -9.15
C PHE A 303 12.93 8.30 -10.46
N ASN A 304 11.87 7.55 -10.75
CA ASN A 304 11.09 7.70 -11.97
C ASN A 304 9.76 8.41 -11.68
N ILE A 305 9.71 9.71 -11.93
CA ILE A 305 8.56 10.58 -11.69
C ILE A 305 7.98 11.04 -13.03
N ALA A 306 7.54 10.07 -13.83
CA ALA A 306 6.98 10.33 -15.15
C ALA A 306 5.44 10.41 -15.16
N THR A 307 4.91 11.43 -15.85
CA THR A 307 3.46 11.61 -16.04
C THR A 307 3.10 11.68 -17.52
N PRO A 308 1.96 11.09 -17.96
CA PRO A 308 1.41 11.34 -19.29
C PRO A 308 1.02 12.81 -19.48
N ILE A 309 1.23 13.35 -20.68
CA ILE A 309 0.88 14.74 -21.03
C ILE A 309 -0.24 14.85 -22.06
N ASN A 310 -0.54 13.77 -22.80
CA ASN A 310 -1.56 13.81 -23.85
C ASN A 310 -2.95 14.04 -23.24
N GLY A 311 -3.70 15.02 -23.76
CA GLY A 311 -4.96 15.48 -23.18
C GLY A 311 -4.84 16.17 -21.81
N ARG A 312 -3.61 16.36 -21.29
CA ARG A 312 -3.34 16.93 -19.95
C ARG A 312 -2.37 18.10 -19.98
N ARG A 313 -2.03 18.64 -21.16
CA ARG A 313 -1.01 19.69 -21.28
C ARG A 313 -1.34 20.94 -20.45
N HIS A 314 -2.62 21.29 -20.37
CA HIS A 314 -3.14 22.40 -19.56
C HIS A 314 -2.98 22.19 -18.04
N PHE A 315 -2.56 21.01 -17.56
CA PHE A 315 -2.27 20.79 -16.15
C PHE A 315 -0.96 21.47 -15.73
N PHE A 316 -0.03 21.67 -16.66
CA PHE A 316 1.36 21.99 -16.36
C PHE A 316 1.69 23.44 -16.71
N GLU A 317 2.30 24.14 -15.75
CA GLU A 317 2.72 25.52 -15.89
C GLU A 317 3.83 25.70 -16.93
N ASP A 318 4.83 24.83 -16.85
CA ASP A 318 6.03 24.96 -17.67
C ASP A 318 6.47 23.59 -18.14
N LEU A 319 6.02 23.22 -19.34
CA LEU A 319 6.58 22.10 -20.07
C LEU A 319 7.36 22.65 -21.26
N PRO A 320 8.67 22.41 -21.39
CA PRO A 320 9.45 22.91 -22.50
C PRO A 320 8.98 22.29 -23.84
N ASN A 321 9.31 22.93 -24.96
CA ASN A 321 9.14 22.29 -26.27
C ASN A 321 9.97 20.99 -26.32
N ARG A 322 9.49 20.00 -27.08
CA ARG A 322 10.10 18.66 -27.12
C ARG A 322 11.54 18.66 -27.62
N ASP A 323 11.85 19.50 -28.59
CA ASP A 323 13.18 19.73 -29.15
C ASP A 323 14.16 20.37 -28.14
N LYS A 324 13.64 20.96 -27.06
CA LYS A 324 14.42 21.68 -26.05
C LYS A 324 14.60 20.91 -24.74
N SER A 325 14.16 19.65 -24.66
CA SER A 325 14.24 18.89 -23.41
C SER A 325 14.41 17.38 -23.61
N ASN A 326 15.40 16.82 -22.93
CA ASN A 326 15.70 15.39 -22.94
C ASN A 326 14.84 14.59 -21.93
N PHE A 327 13.90 15.23 -21.23
CA PHE A 327 13.07 14.59 -20.21
C PHE A 327 11.74 14.02 -20.77
N TYR A 328 11.54 14.12 -22.08
CA TYR A 328 10.41 13.48 -22.76
C TYR A 328 10.72 12.02 -23.11
N ASN A 329 9.77 11.13 -22.82
CA ASN A 329 9.78 9.76 -23.32
C ASN A 329 8.40 9.41 -23.87
N GLY A 330 8.27 9.34 -25.19
CA GLY A 330 6.98 9.16 -25.86
C GLY A 330 6.01 10.27 -25.45
N ASN A 331 4.84 9.92 -24.89
CA ASN A 331 3.82 10.87 -24.43
C ASN A 331 3.96 11.25 -22.93
N LYS A 332 5.12 11.01 -22.32
CA LYS A 332 5.37 11.30 -20.91
C LYS A 332 6.46 12.36 -20.75
N TYR A 333 6.36 13.14 -19.69
CA TYR A 333 7.44 14.00 -19.19
C TYR A 333 7.92 13.46 -17.85
N ASN A 334 9.23 13.26 -17.71
CA ASN A 334 9.85 12.73 -16.49
C ASN A 334 10.40 13.87 -15.62
N PHE A 335 9.62 14.31 -14.64
CA PHE A 335 10.08 15.27 -13.64
C PHE A 335 11.23 14.72 -12.81
N GLY A 336 11.34 13.40 -12.66
CA GLY A 336 12.40 12.76 -11.88
C GLY A 336 13.78 13.09 -12.44
N ASP A 337 13.95 12.92 -13.75
CA ASP A 337 15.22 13.20 -14.43
C ASP A 337 15.57 14.70 -14.38
N LEU A 338 14.57 15.59 -14.54
CA LEU A 338 14.75 17.04 -14.37
C LEU A 338 15.25 17.41 -12.97
N ILE A 339 14.62 16.85 -11.93
CA ILE A 339 14.99 17.09 -10.55
C ILE A 339 16.40 16.58 -10.27
N LEU A 340 16.74 15.37 -10.72
CA LEU A 340 18.08 14.82 -10.54
C LEU A 340 19.14 15.63 -11.31
N SER A 341 18.83 16.12 -12.51
CA SER A 341 19.78 16.94 -13.27
C SER A 341 20.07 18.28 -12.58
N ILE A 342 19.06 18.93 -12.00
CA ILE A 342 19.25 20.19 -11.27
C ILE A 342 20.04 19.96 -9.98
N LYS A 343 19.69 18.88 -9.26
CA LYS A 343 20.23 18.58 -7.93
C LYS A 343 21.66 18.05 -7.98
N TYR A 344 21.93 17.07 -8.86
CA TYR A 344 23.19 16.32 -8.90
C TYR A 344 24.04 16.56 -10.14
N GLY A 345 23.51 17.19 -11.20
CA GLY A 345 24.18 17.32 -12.49
C GLY A 345 24.23 16.03 -13.32
N SER A 346 24.29 14.85 -12.67
CA SER A 346 24.14 13.53 -13.28
C SER A 346 23.31 12.58 -12.41
N SER A 347 22.50 11.72 -13.04
CA SER A 347 21.76 10.64 -12.39
C SER A 347 22.67 9.52 -11.84
N ASP A 348 23.91 9.39 -12.32
CA ASP A 348 24.82 8.30 -11.94
C ASP A 348 25.20 8.37 -10.45
N LEU A 349 25.18 9.57 -9.88
CA LEU A 349 25.44 9.81 -8.46
C LEU A 349 24.27 9.36 -7.56
N TYR A 350 23.10 9.12 -8.14
CA TYR A 350 21.88 8.89 -7.39
C TYR A 350 21.88 7.55 -6.65
N LEU A 351 22.42 6.49 -7.25
CA LEU A 351 22.50 5.19 -6.58
C LEU A 351 23.37 5.28 -5.32
N ASN A 352 24.56 5.88 -5.43
CA ASN A 352 25.46 6.05 -4.29
C ASN A 352 24.80 6.86 -3.16
N ARG A 353 24.04 7.91 -3.49
CA ARG A 353 23.24 8.66 -2.51
C ARG A 353 22.16 7.78 -1.88
N SER A 354 21.46 6.99 -2.69
CA SER A 354 20.40 6.08 -2.25
C SER A 354 20.91 5.00 -1.30
N LEU A 355 22.11 4.47 -1.51
CA LEU A 355 22.72 3.49 -0.62
C LEU A 355 23.12 4.09 0.73
N LYS A 356 23.64 5.34 0.74
CA LYS A 356 23.89 6.07 1.99
C LYS A 356 22.60 6.31 2.77
N ARG A 357 21.52 6.70 2.08
CA ARG A 357 20.18 6.85 2.67
C ARG A 357 19.69 5.56 3.31
N MET A 358 19.67 4.45 2.55
CA MET A 358 19.25 3.13 3.04
C MET A 358 19.94 2.77 4.36
N LYS A 359 21.28 2.84 4.38
CA LYS A 359 22.09 2.55 5.57
C LYS A 359 21.78 3.50 6.74
N SER A 360 21.71 4.80 6.49
CA SER A 360 21.41 5.82 7.50
C SER A 360 19.97 5.78 8.01
N TRP A 361 19.01 5.29 7.23
CA TRP A 361 17.62 5.21 7.64
C TRP A 361 17.29 3.89 8.33
N GLY A 362 18.27 2.98 8.44
CA GLY A 362 18.05 1.65 9.00
C GLY A 362 17.26 0.76 8.05
N MET A 363 17.39 0.92 6.74
CA MET A 363 16.83 -0.01 5.77
C MET A 363 17.97 -0.87 5.23
N ASN A 364 17.87 -2.19 5.40
CA ASN A 364 18.93 -3.11 5.02
C ASN A 364 18.65 -3.84 3.68
N THR A 365 17.51 -3.62 3.03
CA THR A 365 17.17 -4.36 1.80
C THR A 365 16.62 -3.47 0.68
N MET A 366 17.21 -3.56 -0.52
CA MET A 366 16.57 -3.07 -1.74
C MET A 366 15.53 -4.09 -2.22
N GLY A 367 14.25 -3.74 -2.05
CA GLY A 367 13.10 -4.59 -2.36
C GLY A 367 12.83 -4.72 -3.86
N GLY A 368 11.61 -5.17 -4.21
CA GLY A 368 11.20 -5.40 -5.59
C GLY A 368 11.37 -4.18 -6.47
N TRP A 369 11.71 -4.40 -7.74
CA TRP A 369 11.90 -3.37 -8.77
C TRP A 369 12.94 -2.28 -8.46
N SER A 370 13.85 -2.47 -7.49
CA SER A 370 14.93 -1.53 -7.17
C SER A 370 15.95 -1.36 -8.31
N ASN A 371 16.87 -0.40 -8.16
CA ASN A 371 17.93 -0.14 -9.13
C ASN A 371 18.87 -1.35 -9.25
N ASN A 372 19.02 -1.89 -10.46
CA ASN A 372 19.81 -3.09 -10.72
C ASN A 372 21.32 -2.81 -10.76
N ASP A 373 21.73 -1.55 -10.85
CA ASP A 373 23.17 -1.18 -10.84
C ASP A 373 23.81 -1.48 -9.48
N ILE A 374 23.01 -1.77 -8.44
CA ILE A 374 23.47 -2.30 -7.16
C ILE A 374 24.32 -3.56 -7.30
N ILE A 375 24.08 -4.37 -8.34
CA ILE A 375 24.85 -5.59 -8.62
C ILE A 375 26.34 -5.23 -8.83
N GLN A 376 26.62 -4.06 -9.41
CA GLN A 376 27.97 -3.57 -9.74
C GLN A 376 28.56 -2.62 -8.69
N ALA A 377 27.80 -2.24 -7.65
CA ALA A 377 28.31 -1.37 -6.60
C ALA A 377 29.44 -2.07 -5.81
N ASN A 378 30.27 -1.32 -5.08
CA ASN A 378 31.29 -1.92 -4.23
C ASN A 378 30.66 -2.55 -2.98
N ASP A 379 31.22 -3.67 -2.49
CA ASP A 379 30.68 -4.43 -1.36
C ASP A 379 30.54 -3.59 -0.07
N ASP A 380 31.43 -2.63 0.17
CA ASP A 380 31.36 -1.69 1.31
C ASP A 380 30.18 -0.71 1.20
N GLN A 381 29.66 -0.50 -0.02
CA GLN A 381 28.53 0.38 -0.31
C GLN A 381 27.22 -0.38 -0.47
N LYS A 382 27.26 -1.65 -0.91
CA LYS A 382 26.07 -2.48 -1.13
C LYS A 382 25.22 -2.62 0.12
N VAL A 383 23.95 -2.90 -0.15
CA VAL A 383 22.99 -3.48 0.78
C VAL A 383 22.37 -4.70 0.09
N PRO A 384 21.89 -5.71 0.84
CA PRO A 384 21.16 -6.82 0.26
C PRO A 384 20.03 -6.40 -0.69
N TYR A 385 19.79 -7.18 -1.73
CA TYR A 385 18.78 -6.84 -2.75
C TYR A 385 18.02 -8.06 -3.29
N THR A 386 16.87 -7.78 -3.88
CA THR A 386 16.01 -8.76 -4.58
C THR A 386 15.88 -8.39 -6.05
N LEU A 387 15.57 -9.38 -6.90
CA LEU A 387 15.30 -9.17 -8.32
C LEU A 387 13.86 -9.58 -8.64
N SER A 388 13.19 -8.80 -9.49
CA SER A 388 11.82 -9.06 -9.93
C SER A 388 11.79 -9.62 -11.35
N VAL A 389 11.05 -10.70 -11.57
CA VAL A 389 10.94 -11.38 -12.87
C VAL A 389 9.47 -11.57 -13.25
N GLY A 390 9.08 -11.26 -14.48
CA GLY A 390 7.72 -11.45 -14.98
C GLY A 390 7.57 -12.64 -15.93
N THR A 391 6.39 -13.28 -15.92
CA THR A 391 6.12 -14.50 -16.70
C THR A 391 4.87 -14.42 -17.59
N LEU A 392 4.16 -13.27 -17.61
CA LEU A 392 2.86 -13.09 -18.29
C LEU A 392 2.89 -12.96 -19.83
N LYS A 393 3.92 -13.48 -20.51
CA LYS A 393 4.00 -13.42 -21.99
C LYS A 393 2.90 -14.29 -22.64
N TYR A 394 2.80 -15.54 -22.20
CA TYR A 394 1.76 -16.49 -22.62
C TYR A 394 0.69 -16.55 -21.54
N LYS A 395 -0.58 -16.52 -21.93
CA LYS A 395 -1.71 -16.22 -21.03
C LYS A 395 -2.84 -17.22 -21.19
N VAL A 396 -3.34 -17.75 -20.08
CA VAL A 396 -4.57 -18.56 -20.04
C VAL A 396 -5.81 -17.68 -19.88
N ASN A 397 -5.63 -16.48 -19.34
CA ASN A 397 -6.61 -15.40 -19.31
C ASN A 397 -5.89 -14.05 -19.22
N SER A 398 -6.61 -12.93 -19.13
CA SER A 398 -5.98 -11.60 -19.08
C SER A 398 -5.04 -11.36 -17.88
N LYS A 399 -5.05 -12.23 -16.86
CA LYS A 399 -4.39 -12.05 -15.57
C LYS A 399 -3.48 -13.20 -15.10
N LEU A 400 -3.48 -14.35 -15.77
CA LEU A 400 -2.68 -15.53 -15.39
C LEU A 400 -1.91 -16.10 -16.59
N PRO A 401 -0.72 -16.69 -16.35
CA PRO A 401 0.06 -17.30 -17.41
C PRO A 401 -0.54 -18.63 -17.91
N ASP A 402 -0.25 -18.99 -19.15
CA ASP A 402 -0.56 -20.31 -19.71
C ASP A 402 0.54 -21.31 -19.35
N VAL A 403 0.47 -21.90 -18.15
CA VAL A 403 1.59 -22.66 -17.56
C VAL A 403 1.85 -24.02 -18.20
N PHE A 404 0.89 -24.53 -18.98
CA PHE A 404 1.04 -25.76 -19.77
C PHE A 404 1.51 -25.50 -21.20
N ASN A 405 1.77 -24.24 -21.55
CA ASN A 405 2.45 -23.89 -22.79
C ASN A 405 3.97 -24.07 -22.61
N GLU A 406 4.62 -24.89 -23.46
CA GLU A 406 6.06 -25.12 -23.37
C GLU A 406 6.91 -23.88 -23.71
N ASP A 407 6.37 -22.94 -24.51
CA ASP A 407 7.04 -21.65 -24.73
C ASP A 407 6.99 -20.76 -23.48
N TRP A 408 5.96 -20.92 -22.63
CA TRP A 408 5.93 -20.25 -21.33
C TRP A 408 7.06 -20.75 -20.45
N LYS A 409 7.23 -22.08 -20.33
CA LYS A 409 8.35 -22.69 -19.61
C LYS A 409 9.71 -22.19 -20.13
N THR A 410 9.89 -22.18 -21.45
CA THR A 410 11.10 -21.68 -22.09
C THR A 410 11.35 -20.21 -21.78
N THR A 411 10.30 -19.38 -21.81
CA THR A 411 10.38 -17.96 -21.48
C THR A 411 10.74 -17.73 -20.00
N VAL A 412 10.16 -18.50 -19.07
CA VAL A 412 10.50 -18.45 -17.64
C VAL A 412 11.97 -18.76 -17.44
N ASN A 413 12.46 -19.87 -18.02
CA ASN A 413 13.86 -20.28 -17.94
C ASN A 413 14.81 -19.18 -18.46
N ASN A 414 14.51 -18.62 -19.63
CA ASN A 414 15.32 -17.57 -20.23
C ASN A 414 15.30 -16.25 -19.44
N ASN A 415 14.14 -15.88 -18.88
CA ASN A 415 14.01 -14.69 -18.05
C ASN A 415 14.81 -14.80 -16.75
N ILE A 416 14.73 -15.95 -16.06
CA ILE A 416 15.52 -16.20 -14.85
C ILE A 416 17.02 -16.17 -15.18
N LYS A 417 17.46 -16.93 -16.19
CA LYS A 417 18.86 -16.93 -16.66
C LYS A 417 19.39 -15.53 -16.95
N ARG A 418 18.61 -14.72 -17.68
CA ARG A 418 19.01 -13.37 -18.09
C ARG A 418 19.09 -12.42 -16.90
N VAL A 419 18.06 -12.42 -16.03
CA VAL A 419 17.99 -11.48 -14.91
C VAL A 419 19.06 -11.78 -13.86
N SER A 420 19.44 -13.05 -13.67
CA SER A 420 20.43 -13.44 -12.67
C SER A 420 21.87 -13.52 -13.17
N ALA A 421 22.11 -13.33 -14.47
CA ALA A 421 23.40 -13.60 -15.09
C ALA A 421 24.60 -12.97 -14.36
N SER A 422 24.45 -11.71 -13.92
CA SER A 422 25.48 -10.97 -13.16
C SER A 422 25.33 -11.03 -11.63
N ALA A 423 24.22 -11.55 -11.10
CA ALA A 423 23.91 -11.54 -9.67
C ALA A 423 23.96 -12.93 -9.01
N LYS A 424 23.95 -14.03 -9.79
CA LYS A 424 23.79 -15.40 -9.28
C LYS A 424 24.84 -15.82 -8.25
N ASN A 425 26.05 -15.25 -8.28
CA ASN A 425 27.12 -15.51 -7.32
C ASN A 425 27.29 -14.39 -6.28
N ASP A 426 26.56 -13.28 -6.42
CA ASP A 426 26.67 -12.14 -5.52
C ASP A 426 26.10 -12.49 -4.13
N SER A 427 26.89 -12.35 -3.07
CA SER A 427 26.46 -12.63 -1.70
C SER A 427 25.34 -11.71 -1.22
N PHE A 428 25.22 -10.49 -1.77
CA PHE A 428 24.15 -9.55 -1.44
C PHE A 428 22.82 -9.87 -2.13
N PHE A 429 22.81 -10.74 -3.14
CA PHE A 429 21.58 -11.14 -3.82
C PHE A 429 20.81 -12.17 -2.98
N ILE A 430 19.67 -11.75 -2.41
CA ILE A 430 18.81 -12.60 -1.56
C ILE A 430 18.06 -13.63 -2.42
N GLY A 431 17.39 -13.17 -3.49
CA GLY A 431 16.51 -14.03 -4.26
C GLY A 431 15.51 -13.29 -5.15
N PHE A 432 14.60 -14.07 -5.74
CA PHE A 432 13.67 -13.63 -6.76
C PHE A 432 12.25 -13.45 -6.23
N PHE A 433 11.66 -12.28 -6.48
CA PHE A 433 10.21 -12.18 -6.60
C PHE A 433 9.81 -12.49 -8.04
N VAL A 434 8.91 -13.45 -8.25
CA VAL A 434 8.46 -13.83 -9.60
C VAL A 434 6.98 -13.51 -9.74
N ASP A 435 6.67 -12.64 -10.69
CA ASP A 435 5.39 -11.95 -10.86
C ASP A 435 5.01 -11.08 -9.64
N ASN A 436 3.87 -10.41 -9.75
CA ASN A 436 3.31 -9.57 -8.70
C ASN A 436 1.79 -9.50 -8.84
N GLU A 437 1.07 -9.77 -7.75
CA GLU A 437 -0.39 -9.61 -7.66
C GLU A 437 -1.17 -10.21 -8.84
N LEU A 438 -0.74 -11.39 -9.31
CA LEU A 438 -1.52 -12.15 -10.28
C LEU A 438 -2.96 -12.32 -9.77
N THR A 439 -3.94 -12.27 -10.68
CA THR A 439 -5.33 -12.56 -10.30
C THR A 439 -5.54 -14.06 -10.22
N TRP A 440 -5.15 -14.64 -9.09
CA TRP A 440 -5.54 -15.99 -8.74
C TRP A 440 -7.03 -16.02 -8.42
N TYR A 441 -7.68 -17.11 -8.81
CA TYR A 441 -9.11 -17.34 -8.63
C TYR A 441 -9.33 -18.52 -7.70
N ASP A 442 -10.56 -18.70 -7.18
CA ASP A 442 -10.98 -20.03 -6.76
C ASP A 442 -11.07 -20.97 -7.99
N PRO A 443 -11.06 -22.30 -7.79
CA PRO A 443 -10.98 -23.26 -8.88
C PRO A 443 -12.07 -23.12 -9.96
N ASN A 444 -13.31 -22.80 -9.58
CA ASN A 444 -14.40 -22.66 -10.54
C ASN A 444 -14.26 -21.38 -11.35
N ASN A 445 -13.96 -20.26 -10.69
CA ASN A 445 -13.73 -18.99 -11.39
C ASN A 445 -12.48 -19.03 -12.27
N PHE A 446 -11.44 -19.79 -11.90
CA PHE A 446 -10.28 -20.01 -12.76
C PHE A 446 -10.69 -20.65 -14.10
N VAL A 447 -11.46 -21.74 -14.04
CA VAL A 447 -11.94 -22.45 -15.23
C VAL A 447 -12.86 -21.55 -16.05
N LEU A 448 -13.77 -20.82 -15.41
CA LEU A 448 -14.64 -19.85 -16.07
C LEU A 448 -13.86 -18.77 -16.83
N GLU A 449 -12.88 -18.14 -16.19
CA GLU A 449 -12.07 -17.09 -16.83
C GLU A 449 -11.16 -17.63 -17.94
N MET A 450 -10.71 -18.89 -17.83
CA MET A 450 -10.00 -19.59 -18.90
C MET A 450 -10.90 -19.79 -20.14
N PHE A 451 -12.15 -20.22 -19.96
CA PHE A 451 -13.09 -20.42 -21.07
C PHE A 451 -13.58 -19.10 -21.69
N LYS A 452 -13.56 -17.97 -20.96
CA LYS A 452 -13.93 -16.64 -21.49
C LYS A 452 -12.84 -15.97 -22.33
N PHE A 453 -11.61 -16.45 -22.33
CA PHE A 453 -10.47 -15.69 -22.86
C PHE A 453 -10.25 -15.84 -24.37
N LYS A 454 -9.91 -17.05 -24.83
CA LYS A 454 -9.62 -17.37 -26.23
C LYS A 454 -10.02 -18.82 -26.51
N LYS A 455 -10.41 -19.09 -27.76
CA LYS A 455 -10.85 -20.42 -28.22
C LYS A 455 -9.88 -21.55 -27.85
N SER A 456 -8.57 -21.39 -28.00
CA SER A 456 -7.58 -22.43 -27.66
C SER A 456 -6.34 -21.85 -26.97
N THR A 457 -6.08 -22.35 -25.75
CA THR A 457 -4.84 -22.16 -24.98
C THR A 457 -4.32 -23.54 -24.57
N ALA A 458 -3.03 -23.69 -24.29
CA ALA A 458 -2.46 -25.00 -23.93
C ALA A 458 -3.08 -25.54 -22.64
N THR A 459 -3.33 -24.66 -21.66
CA THR A 459 -4.05 -25.00 -20.42
C THR A 459 -5.49 -25.45 -20.69
N LYS A 460 -6.24 -24.75 -21.56
CA LYS A 460 -7.61 -25.18 -21.92
C LYS A 460 -7.60 -26.52 -22.63
N SER A 461 -6.71 -26.73 -23.59
CA SER A 461 -6.58 -28.02 -24.29
C SER A 461 -6.21 -29.16 -23.33
N LYS A 462 -5.36 -28.91 -22.33
CA LYS A 462 -5.07 -29.90 -21.28
C LYS A 462 -6.31 -30.21 -20.43
N TYR A 463 -7.05 -29.18 -20.00
CA TYR A 463 -8.29 -29.34 -19.23
C TYR A 463 -9.31 -30.22 -19.98
N VAL A 464 -9.56 -29.90 -21.26
CA VAL A 464 -10.46 -30.67 -22.11
C VAL A 464 -9.95 -32.10 -22.32
N LYS A 465 -8.63 -32.29 -22.54
CA LYS A 465 -8.03 -33.63 -22.66
C LYS A 465 -8.22 -34.49 -21.41
N GLU A 466 -8.18 -33.89 -20.22
CA GLU A 466 -8.42 -34.62 -18.97
C GLU A 466 -9.91 -34.93 -18.76
N LEU A 467 -10.82 -34.01 -19.12
CA LEU A 467 -12.25 -34.30 -19.14
C LEU A 467 -12.62 -35.42 -20.11
N LYS A 468 -11.99 -35.47 -21.29
CA LYS A 468 -12.14 -36.57 -22.26
C LYS A 468 -11.79 -37.92 -21.64
N LYS A 469 -10.80 -37.98 -20.74
CA LYS A 469 -10.43 -39.23 -20.05
C LYS A 469 -11.44 -39.62 -18.98
N GLU A 470 -11.98 -38.66 -18.24
CA GLU A 470 -12.89 -38.92 -17.12
C GLU A 470 -14.32 -39.25 -17.60
N PHE A 471 -14.86 -38.49 -18.55
CA PHE A 471 -16.25 -38.65 -19.01
C PHE A 471 -16.38 -39.51 -20.26
N VAL A 472 -15.27 -39.75 -20.99
CA VAL A 472 -15.14 -40.54 -22.23
C VAL A 472 -16.00 -40.01 -23.40
N LYS A 473 -17.31 -39.97 -23.22
CA LYS A 473 -18.34 -39.51 -24.16
C LYS A 473 -18.84 -38.11 -23.81
N ILE A 474 -19.03 -37.26 -24.81
CA ILE A 474 -19.47 -35.86 -24.60
C ILE A 474 -20.88 -35.79 -24.00
N GLU A 475 -21.72 -36.78 -24.27
CA GLU A 475 -23.07 -36.92 -23.75
C GLU A 475 -23.10 -37.07 -22.23
N VAL A 476 -22.07 -37.70 -21.65
CA VAL A 476 -21.94 -37.85 -20.19
C VAL A 476 -21.62 -36.50 -19.55
N LEU A 477 -20.70 -35.74 -20.16
CA LEU A 477 -20.42 -34.37 -19.75
C LEU A 477 -21.68 -33.51 -19.85
N ASN A 478 -22.39 -33.58 -20.99
CA ASN A 478 -23.64 -32.88 -21.22
C ASN A 478 -24.70 -33.17 -20.16
N LYS A 479 -24.90 -34.44 -19.82
CA LYS A 479 -25.82 -34.85 -18.76
C LYS A 479 -25.41 -34.29 -17.39
N LYS A 480 -24.11 -34.29 -17.08
CA LYS A 480 -23.60 -33.76 -15.80
C LYS A 480 -23.72 -32.24 -15.69
N CYS A 481 -23.52 -31.56 -16.81
CA CYS A 481 -23.40 -30.12 -16.90
C CYS A 481 -24.71 -29.41 -17.29
N GLY A 482 -25.69 -30.13 -17.83
CA GLY A 482 -26.87 -29.52 -18.44
C GLY A 482 -26.56 -28.79 -19.75
N SER A 483 -25.61 -29.32 -20.53
CA SER A 483 -25.20 -28.78 -21.84
C SER A 483 -25.60 -29.69 -22.99
N ASN A 484 -25.38 -29.26 -24.23
CA ASN A 484 -25.79 -29.98 -25.45
C ASN A 484 -24.71 -29.99 -26.55
N PHE A 485 -23.42 -30.05 -26.18
CA PHE A 485 -22.33 -30.13 -27.14
C PHE A 485 -22.39 -31.43 -27.96
N ILE A 486 -22.34 -31.33 -29.28
CA ILE A 486 -22.33 -32.46 -30.22
C ILE A 486 -20.96 -33.12 -30.31
N SER A 487 -19.88 -32.44 -29.89
CA SER A 487 -18.54 -33.03 -29.88
C SER A 487 -17.61 -32.40 -28.85
N TRP A 488 -16.56 -33.13 -28.51
CA TRP A 488 -15.47 -32.61 -27.69
C TRP A 488 -14.73 -31.42 -28.32
N LYS A 489 -14.71 -31.32 -29.66
CA LYS A 489 -14.08 -30.20 -30.37
C LYS A 489 -14.92 -28.94 -30.21
N GLU A 490 -16.23 -29.06 -30.32
CA GLU A 490 -17.16 -27.95 -30.05
C GLU A 490 -17.03 -27.46 -28.61
N PHE A 491 -16.95 -28.37 -27.63
CA PHE A 491 -16.70 -27.98 -26.24
C PHE A 491 -15.34 -27.29 -26.04
N GLU A 492 -14.30 -27.72 -26.74
CA GLU A 492 -12.99 -27.07 -26.68
C GLU A 492 -13.00 -25.67 -27.29
N ASP A 493 -13.73 -25.46 -28.38
CA ASP A 493 -13.84 -24.17 -29.06
C ASP A 493 -14.86 -23.22 -28.39
N PHE A 494 -15.66 -23.73 -27.45
CA PHE A 494 -16.67 -22.98 -26.70
C PHE A 494 -16.05 -21.87 -25.84
N GLU A 495 -16.66 -20.68 -25.88
CA GLU A 495 -16.36 -19.56 -24.99
C GLU A 495 -17.61 -19.18 -24.18
N GLY A 496 -17.57 -19.35 -22.86
CA GLY A 496 -18.72 -19.08 -21.98
C GLY A 496 -18.60 -19.73 -20.60
N ASP A 497 -19.68 -19.70 -19.80
CA ASP A 497 -19.59 -19.96 -18.35
C ASP A 497 -20.70 -20.82 -17.70
N LYS A 498 -21.83 -21.07 -18.36
CA LYS A 498 -23.08 -21.47 -17.68
C LYS A 498 -23.10 -22.83 -16.96
N PHE A 499 -22.13 -23.72 -17.18
CA PHE A 499 -22.21 -25.10 -16.67
C PHE A 499 -20.93 -25.62 -15.99
N LEU A 500 -19.83 -24.87 -16.03
CA LEU A 500 -18.52 -25.34 -15.58
C LEU A 500 -18.42 -25.51 -14.06
N SER A 501 -19.30 -24.87 -13.29
CA SER A 501 -19.38 -25.01 -11.82
C SER A 501 -19.88 -26.38 -11.36
N ASN A 502 -20.57 -27.14 -12.20
CA ASN A 502 -21.05 -28.50 -11.91
C ASN A 502 -19.90 -29.54 -11.80
N LEU A 503 -18.68 -29.15 -12.23
CA LEU A 503 -17.47 -29.96 -12.21
C LEU A 503 -16.54 -29.58 -11.05
N LYS A 504 -17.10 -29.19 -9.89
CA LYS A 504 -16.35 -28.61 -8.76
C LYS A 504 -15.10 -29.41 -8.36
N ASP A 505 -15.23 -30.72 -8.13
CA ASP A 505 -14.11 -31.54 -7.67
C ASP A 505 -13.03 -31.69 -8.75
N PHE A 506 -13.44 -31.82 -10.01
CA PHE A 506 -12.51 -31.82 -11.15
C PHE A 506 -11.77 -30.49 -11.26
N ASN A 507 -12.49 -29.37 -11.15
CA ASN A 507 -11.92 -28.02 -11.20
C ASN A 507 -10.89 -27.80 -10.09
N VAL A 508 -11.17 -28.28 -8.87
CA VAL A 508 -10.22 -28.25 -7.75
C VAL A 508 -8.94 -29.03 -8.10
N LYS A 509 -9.07 -30.29 -8.57
CA LYS A 509 -7.92 -31.12 -8.96
C LYS A 509 -7.09 -30.47 -10.07
N PHE A 510 -7.74 -29.93 -11.10
CA PHE A 510 -7.05 -29.27 -12.20
C PHE A 510 -6.39 -27.95 -11.76
N TYR A 511 -7.04 -27.16 -10.91
CA TYR A 511 -6.46 -25.94 -10.36
C TYR A 511 -5.22 -26.23 -9.52
N ILE A 512 -5.22 -27.32 -8.75
CA ILE A 512 -4.03 -27.79 -8.02
C ILE A 512 -2.88 -28.10 -8.99
N GLN A 513 -3.13 -28.85 -10.07
CA GLN A 513 -2.11 -29.13 -11.10
C GLN A 513 -1.59 -27.85 -11.76
N PHE A 514 -2.47 -26.89 -12.04
CA PHE A 514 -2.09 -25.58 -12.59
C PHE A 514 -1.16 -24.83 -11.64
N CYS A 515 -1.53 -24.71 -10.36
CA CYS A 515 -0.70 -24.07 -9.35
C CYS A 515 0.65 -24.78 -9.23
N GLU A 516 0.64 -26.11 -9.22
CA GLU A 516 1.86 -26.91 -9.09
C GLU A 516 2.79 -26.68 -10.28
N LYS A 517 2.27 -26.72 -11.51
CA LYS A 517 3.05 -26.45 -12.72
C LYS A 517 3.65 -25.05 -12.70
N TYR A 518 2.91 -24.04 -12.23
CA TYR A 518 3.42 -22.68 -12.08
C TYR A 518 4.65 -22.63 -11.16
N PHE A 519 4.48 -23.03 -9.89
CA PHE A 519 5.53 -22.89 -8.88
C PHE A 519 6.72 -23.81 -9.13
N LYS A 520 6.47 -25.06 -9.56
CA LYS A 520 7.52 -26.03 -9.89
C LYS A 520 8.40 -25.55 -11.04
N THR A 521 7.80 -25.07 -12.13
CA THR A 521 8.56 -24.61 -13.32
C THR A 521 9.48 -23.44 -12.97
N ILE A 522 9.01 -22.51 -12.13
CA ILE A 522 9.82 -21.37 -11.68
C ILE A 522 10.95 -21.84 -10.77
N LYS A 523 10.67 -22.72 -9.79
CA LYS A 523 11.70 -23.27 -8.89
C LYS A 523 12.76 -24.05 -9.66
N GLU A 524 12.38 -24.86 -10.65
CA GLU A 524 13.32 -25.56 -11.54
C GLU A 524 14.22 -24.57 -12.30
N ALA A 525 13.66 -23.50 -12.86
CA ALA A 525 14.45 -22.47 -13.54
C ALA A 525 15.43 -21.76 -12.60
N ILE A 526 15.01 -21.43 -11.37
CA ILE A 526 15.89 -20.83 -10.36
C ILE A 526 17.01 -21.81 -9.99
N ASN A 527 16.68 -23.07 -9.69
CA ASN A 527 17.67 -24.09 -9.33
C ASN A 527 18.71 -24.29 -10.45
N ASN A 528 18.29 -24.23 -11.72
CA ASN A 528 19.19 -24.44 -12.86
C ASN A 528 20.18 -23.29 -13.09
N HIS A 529 19.77 -22.04 -12.81
CA HIS A 529 20.59 -20.86 -13.14
C HIS A 529 21.16 -20.13 -11.93
N SER A 530 20.62 -20.38 -10.74
CA SER A 530 20.92 -19.67 -9.48
C SER A 530 20.59 -20.55 -8.26
N PRO A 531 21.18 -21.76 -8.13
CA PRO A 531 20.79 -22.76 -7.13
C PRO A 531 20.85 -22.27 -5.67
N GLU A 532 21.75 -21.35 -5.37
CA GLU A 532 21.95 -20.79 -4.03
C GLU A 532 21.03 -19.59 -3.71
N LYS A 533 20.09 -19.25 -4.59
CA LYS A 533 19.22 -18.06 -4.47
C LYS A 533 17.79 -18.44 -4.15
N LEU A 534 17.18 -17.65 -3.28
CA LEU A 534 15.85 -17.95 -2.76
C LEU A 534 14.75 -17.63 -3.78
N TYR A 535 13.73 -18.48 -3.85
CA TYR A 535 12.46 -18.18 -4.48
C TYR A 535 11.51 -17.53 -3.46
N LEU A 536 11.30 -16.22 -3.59
CA LEU A 536 10.52 -15.39 -2.66
C LEU A 536 9.03 -15.32 -3.03
N GLY A 537 8.53 -16.24 -3.86
CA GLY A 537 7.12 -16.31 -4.25
C GLY A 537 6.67 -15.23 -5.24
N CYS A 538 5.36 -14.97 -5.26
CA CYS A 538 4.70 -14.14 -6.29
C CYS A 538 3.86 -12.97 -5.74
N ARG A 539 4.14 -12.52 -4.50
CA ARG A 539 3.60 -11.28 -3.91
C ARG A 539 2.08 -11.21 -3.99
N TRP A 540 1.41 -12.11 -3.28
CA TRP A 540 -0.06 -12.15 -3.28
C TRP A 540 -0.64 -10.88 -2.63
N HIS A 541 -1.57 -10.22 -3.31
CA HIS A 541 -2.39 -9.19 -2.68
C HIS A 541 -3.27 -9.84 -1.61
N ALA A 542 -3.01 -9.53 -0.34
CA ALA A 542 -3.65 -10.17 0.80
C ALA A 542 -4.98 -9.52 1.22
N GLY A 543 -5.24 -8.28 0.78
CA GLY A 543 -6.51 -7.56 0.96
C GLY A 543 -7.45 -7.61 -0.26
N GLY A 544 -8.47 -6.74 -0.25
CA GLY A 544 -9.35 -6.49 -1.41
C GLY A 544 -10.53 -7.46 -1.58
N ARG A 545 -11.34 -7.24 -2.63
CA ARG A 545 -12.53 -8.07 -2.94
C ARG A 545 -12.19 -9.42 -3.59
N LYS A 546 -11.03 -9.50 -4.24
CA LYS A 546 -10.59 -10.68 -4.98
C LYS A 546 -9.76 -11.58 -4.05
N LYS A 547 -10.11 -12.86 -3.97
CA LYS A 547 -9.41 -13.86 -3.15
C LYS A 547 -8.13 -14.33 -3.85
N HIS A 548 -7.16 -13.42 -4.03
CA HIS A 548 -5.88 -13.70 -4.68
C HIS A 548 -5.07 -14.77 -3.94
N ARG A 549 -5.15 -14.82 -2.62
CA ARG A 549 -4.68 -15.96 -1.83
C ARG A 549 -5.84 -16.86 -1.47
N ASN A 550 -5.64 -18.17 -1.56
CA ASN A 550 -6.62 -19.17 -1.16
C ASN A 550 -5.91 -20.44 -0.64
N GLN A 551 -6.69 -21.33 -0.02
CA GLN A 551 -6.17 -22.57 0.57
C GLN A 551 -5.47 -23.51 -0.42
N TYR A 552 -5.73 -23.38 -1.73
CA TYR A 552 -5.10 -24.25 -2.73
C TYR A 552 -3.76 -23.67 -3.19
N ASN A 553 -3.75 -22.42 -3.65
CA ASN A 553 -2.57 -21.85 -4.29
C ASN A 553 -1.41 -21.66 -3.32
N ILE A 554 -1.67 -21.34 -2.04
CA ILE A 554 -0.60 -21.24 -1.06
C ILE A 554 -0.11 -22.62 -0.62
N VAL A 555 -1.00 -23.57 -0.30
CA VAL A 555 -0.56 -24.92 0.11
C VAL A 555 0.33 -25.55 -0.96
N ILE A 556 0.05 -25.29 -2.24
CA ILE A 556 0.92 -25.72 -3.32
C ILE A 556 2.20 -24.87 -3.39
N ALA A 557 2.11 -23.55 -3.33
CA ALA A 557 3.28 -22.69 -3.34
C ALA A 557 4.28 -23.03 -2.24
N SER A 558 3.81 -23.35 -1.02
CA SER A 558 4.67 -23.67 0.11
C SER A 558 5.58 -24.87 -0.14
N LYS A 559 5.24 -25.76 -1.09
CA LYS A 559 6.11 -26.88 -1.48
C LYS A 559 7.32 -26.46 -2.31
N TYR A 560 7.29 -25.29 -2.95
CA TYR A 560 8.28 -24.87 -3.95
C TYR A 560 8.99 -23.56 -3.64
N VAL A 561 8.30 -22.60 -3.01
CA VAL A 561 8.90 -21.33 -2.62
C VAL A 561 9.73 -21.52 -1.36
N ASP A 562 10.83 -20.81 -1.25
CA ASP A 562 11.62 -20.77 -0.02
C ASP A 562 10.96 -19.83 1.00
N VAL A 563 10.38 -18.71 0.52
CA VAL A 563 9.68 -17.71 1.33
C VAL A 563 8.36 -17.32 0.64
N LEU A 564 7.25 -17.33 1.38
CA LEU A 564 5.97 -16.79 0.90
C LEU A 564 6.01 -15.25 0.91
N SER A 565 5.31 -14.57 0.00
CA SER A 565 5.30 -13.10 -0.05
C SER A 565 3.92 -12.50 -0.20
N PHE A 566 3.61 -11.51 0.62
CA PHE A 566 2.27 -10.89 0.65
C PHE A 566 2.35 -9.37 0.56
N ASN A 567 1.55 -8.79 -0.33
CA ASN A 567 1.27 -7.36 -0.36
C ASN A 567 0.08 -7.09 0.56
N GLN A 568 0.30 -6.32 1.62
CA GLN A 568 -0.65 -6.21 2.72
C GLN A 568 -0.69 -4.76 3.25
N TYR A 569 -1.78 -4.06 2.93
CA TYR A 569 -2.02 -2.66 3.30
C TYR A 569 -3.03 -2.58 4.46
N VAL A 570 -2.56 -2.84 5.67
CA VAL A 570 -3.32 -2.73 6.93
C VAL A 570 -2.49 -1.97 7.97
N ASN A 571 -3.09 -1.60 9.10
CA ASN A 571 -2.40 -0.86 10.16
C ASN A 571 -1.42 -1.72 10.98
N GLU A 572 -1.70 -3.02 11.10
CA GLU A 572 -0.93 -4.00 11.87
C GLU A 572 -1.26 -5.44 11.44
N LEU A 573 -0.38 -6.39 11.80
CA LEU A 573 -0.47 -7.80 11.39
C LEU A 573 -1.11 -8.73 12.44
N ASN A 574 -1.71 -8.20 13.51
CA ASN A 574 -2.29 -9.01 14.59
C ASN A 574 -3.33 -10.03 14.08
N ASP A 575 -4.14 -9.66 13.09
CA ASP A 575 -5.16 -10.53 12.46
C ASP A 575 -4.64 -11.29 11.22
N PHE A 576 -3.34 -11.19 10.92
CA PHE A 576 -2.74 -11.82 9.75
C PHE A 576 -2.34 -13.27 10.07
N HIS A 577 -3.31 -14.17 10.08
CA HIS A 577 -3.10 -15.57 10.45
C HIS A 577 -2.62 -16.48 9.32
N PHE A 578 -1.85 -15.96 8.37
CA PHE A 578 -1.46 -16.72 7.21
C PHE A 578 0.06 -16.93 7.18
N PRO A 579 0.55 -18.19 7.22
CA PRO A 579 -0.13 -19.41 6.72
C PRO A 579 -0.63 -20.38 7.83
N GLY A 580 -1.31 -19.88 8.87
CA GLY A 580 -1.58 -20.61 10.11
C GLY A 580 -2.77 -21.58 10.10
N LYS A 581 -3.87 -21.30 9.38
CA LYS A 581 -5.06 -22.20 9.40
C LYS A 581 -4.87 -23.47 8.58
N GLU A 582 -3.93 -23.45 7.65
CA GLU A 582 -3.60 -24.53 6.74
C GLU A 582 -2.47 -25.45 7.26
N GLY A 583 -1.97 -25.20 8.49
CA GLY A 583 -0.89 -25.98 9.09
C GLY A 583 0.46 -25.81 8.37
N ILE A 584 0.68 -24.68 7.71
CA ILE A 584 1.92 -24.42 6.98
C ILE A 584 2.91 -23.75 7.94
N ASP A 585 4.00 -24.43 8.27
CA ASP A 585 5.12 -23.81 8.97
C ASP A 585 6.19 -23.35 7.97
N LYS A 586 6.03 -22.13 7.44
CA LYS A 586 6.93 -21.54 6.42
C LYS A 586 7.13 -20.06 6.67
N PRO A 587 8.35 -19.52 6.44
CA PRO A 587 8.57 -18.09 6.52
C PRO A 587 7.79 -17.35 5.44
N PHE A 588 7.37 -16.13 5.78
CA PHE A 588 6.83 -15.18 4.84
C PHE A 588 7.44 -13.79 5.01
N ILE A 589 7.34 -12.99 3.94
CA ILE A 589 7.71 -11.58 3.93
C ILE A 589 6.49 -10.74 3.54
N ILE A 590 6.29 -9.61 4.20
CA ILE A 590 5.38 -8.59 3.67
C ILE A 590 6.13 -7.83 2.57
N SER A 591 5.79 -8.10 1.33
CA SER A 591 6.48 -7.56 0.17
C SER A 591 6.06 -6.14 -0.20
N GLU A 592 4.89 -5.68 0.26
CA GLU A 592 4.40 -4.30 0.15
C GLU A 592 3.52 -3.92 1.33
N PHE A 593 3.79 -2.77 1.92
CA PHE A 593 2.90 -2.00 2.78
C PHE A 593 3.26 -0.51 2.68
N ASN A 594 2.36 0.40 3.01
CA ASN A 594 2.66 1.83 3.11
C ASN A 594 1.58 2.59 3.89
N PHE A 595 1.90 3.84 4.21
CA PHE A 595 0.95 4.81 4.71
C PHE A 595 1.27 6.17 4.07
N GLY A 596 0.27 6.83 3.50
CA GLY A 596 0.41 8.19 2.98
C GLY A 596 -0.63 9.15 3.53
N ALA A 597 -0.28 10.43 3.47
CA ALA A 597 -1.07 11.54 4.00
C ALA A 597 -1.25 12.64 2.95
N LEU A 598 -2.15 13.59 3.19
CA LEU A 598 -2.48 14.68 2.26
C LEU A 598 -2.00 16.06 2.75
N ASP A 599 -1.11 16.11 3.73
CA ASP A 599 -0.55 17.32 4.36
C ASP A 599 0.66 17.92 3.61
N VAL A 600 1.08 17.30 2.50
CA VAL A 600 2.26 17.71 1.69
C VAL A 600 1.95 17.80 0.19
N GLY A 601 0.77 18.31 -0.17
CA GLY A 601 0.44 18.67 -1.55
C GLY A 601 0.14 17.52 -2.52
N LYS A 602 -0.06 16.31 -2.00
CA LYS A 602 -0.57 15.15 -2.78
C LYS A 602 -2.08 15.04 -2.69
N PHE A 603 -2.65 14.29 -3.63
CA PHE A 603 -4.10 14.17 -3.81
C PHE A 603 -4.65 12.80 -3.46
N TYR A 604 -3.77 11.81 -3.31
CA TYR A 604 -4.12 10.45 -2.96
C TYR A 604 -3.17 9.97 -1.85
N PRO A 605 -3.66 9.43 -0.72
CA PRO A 605 -2.78 8.91 0.32
C PRO A 605 -2.08 7.61 -0.09
N GLY A 606 -2.58 6.89 -1.11
CA GLY A 606 -2.15 5.51 -1.36
C GLY A 606 -3.14 4.52 -0.76
N LEU A 607 -2.72 3.26 -0.59
CA LEU A 607 -3.59 2.19 -0.12
C LEU A 607 -3.67 2.11 1.41
N GLY A 608 -2.60 2.49 2.12
CA GLY A 608 -2.66 2.78 3.55
C GLY A 608 -2.74 4.28 3.78
N HIS A 609 -3.56 4.69 4.74
CA HIS A 609 -3.90 6.10 4.97
C HIS A 609 -3.29 6.59 6.28
N ALA A 610 -2.84 7.83 6.33
CA ALA A 610 -2.33 8.49 7.52
C ALA A 610 -2.83 9.94 7.57
N SER A 611 -2.90 10.47 8.79
CA SER A 611 -3.34 11.85 9.01
C SER A 611 -2.30 12.90 8.58
N SER A 612 -1.03 12.60 8.81
CA SER A 612 0.09 13.52 8.62
C SER A 612 1.39 12.78 8.39
N GLN A 613 2.45 13.51 8.03
CA GLN A 613 3.80 12.96 7.91
C GLN A 613 4.31 12.29 9.19
N ARG A 614 3.96 12.82 10.37
CA ARG A 614 4.24 12.18 11.65
C ARG A 614 3.50 10.86 11.78
N ASN A 615 2.19 10.86 11.52
CA ASN A 615 1.37 9.66 11.66
C ASN A 615 1.77 8.56 10.66
N ARG A 616 2.28 8.91 9.47
CA ARG A 616 2.91 7.92 8.57
C ARG A 616 4.05 7.17 9.26
N GLY A 617 4.89 7.89 10.03
CA GLY A 617 5.99 7.32 10.79
C GLY A 617 5.53 6.46 11.97
N GLU A 618 4.58 6.95 12.76
CA GLU A 618 4.00 6.16 13.88
C GLU A 618 3.36 4.85 13.37
N LYS A 619 2.65 4.91 12.25
CA LYS A 619 2.05 3.72 11.63
C LYS A 619 3.09 2.77 11.06
N TYR A 620 4.21 3.28 10.52
CA TYR A 620 5.35 2.43 10.13
C TYR A 620 5.89 1.67 11.34
N GLU A 621 6.14 2.36 12.45
CA GLU A 621 6.63 1.74 13.70
C GLU A 621 5.67 0.65 14.18
N ASN A 622 4.37 0.96 14.31
CA ASN A 622 3.35 -0.01 14.71
C ASN A 622 3.29 -1.24 13.78
N PHE A 623 3.35 -1.01 12.47
CA PHE A 623 3.32 -2.11 11.49
C PHE A 623 4.55 -3.02 11.65
N ILE A 624 5.76 -2.45 11.73
CA ILE A 624 7.00 -3.21 11.89
C ILE A 624 7.02 -3.95 13.23
N GLU A 625 6.60 -3.34 14.33
CA GLU A 625 6.48 -4.01 15.62
C GLU A 625 5.57 -5.25 15.55
N SER A 626 4.36 -5.10 14.97
CA SER A 626 3.45 -6.23 14.78
C SER A 626 4.04 -7.34 13.88
N ALA A 627 4.84 -6.97 12.89
CA ALA A 627 5.55 -7.91 12.01
C ALA A 627 6.70 -8.62 12.73
N LEU A 628 7.44 -7.93 13.59
CA LEU A 628 8.53 -8.52 14.38
C LEU A 628 7.99 -9.54 15.40
N ASN A 629 6.80 -9.30 15.95
CA ASN A 629 6.10 -10.22 16.86
C ASN A 629 5.54 -11.47 16.16
N THR A 630 5.38 -11.43 14.84
CA THR A 630 4.88 -12.58 14.08
C THR A 630 6.02 -13.58 13.80
N THR A 631 5.94 -14.77 14.38
CA THR A 631 7.00 -15.81 14.35
C THR A 631 7.46 -16.18 12.94
N ASN A 632 6.53 -16.25 11.98
CA ASN A 632 6.83 -16.62 10.60
C ASN A 632 7.18 -15.42 9.69
N CYS A 633 7.00 -14.19 10.14
CA CYS A 633 7.28 -13.00 9.33
C CYS A 633 8.77 -12.64 9.41
N ILE A 634 9.52 -12.74 8.31
CA ILE A 634 10.98 -12.52 8.28
C ILE A 634 11.42 -11.21 7.60
N GLY A 635 10.46 -10.35 7.29
CA GLY A 635 10.72 -9.02 6.76
C GLY A 635 9.47 -8.26 6.33
N ALA A 636 9.64 -6.97 6.10
CA ALA A 636 8.61 -6.09 5.55
C ALA A 636 9.23 -5.04 4.63
N HIS A 637 8.68 -4.87 3.43
CA HIS A 637 9.17 -3.94 2.41
C HIS A 637 8.16 -2.81 2.17
N TRP A 638 8.57 -1.57 2.43
CA TRP A 638 7.79 -0.38 2.17
C TRP A 638 7.57 -0.19 0.66
N PHE A 639 6.35 0.13 0.24
CA PHE A 639 6.05 0.53 -1.13
C PHE A 639 5.72 2.03 -1.15
N MET A 640 6.64 2.93 -1.49
CA MET A 640 7.87 2.70 -2.26
C MET A 640 8.91 3.82 -2.04
N TRP A 641 10.00 3.80 -2.82
CA TRP A 641 11.14 4.72 -2.71
C TRP A 641 10.77 6.21 -2.80
N ALA A 642 10.04 6.59 -3.84
CA ALA A 642 9.60 7.98 -4.06
C ALA A 642 8.10 8.03 -4.33
N ASN A 643 7.50 9.18 -4.09
CA ASN A 643 6.09 9.42 -4.41
C ASN A 643 5.80 9.19 -5.89
N SER A 644 4.56 8.86 -6.20
CA SER A 644 4.06 8.94 -7.58
C SER A 644 3.97 10.40 -8.02
N THR A 645 4.01 10.64 -9.33
CA THR A 645 3.80 11.98 -9.90
C THR A 645 2.45 12.58 -9.48
N THR A 646 2.41 13.87 -9.18
CA THR A 646 1.20 14.57 -8.69
C THR A 646 0.06 14.57 -9.71
N ALA A 647 0.39 14.56 -11.02
CA ALA A 647 -0.57 14.53 -12.12
C ALA A 647 -1.04 13.11 -12.53
N GLY A 648 -0.65 12.08 -11.77
CA GLY A 648 -1.04 10.68 -11.98
C GLY A 648 -0.17 9.91 -12.96
N ARG A 649 0.39 8.77 -12.54
CA ARG A 649 1.23 7.91 -13.39
C ARG A 649 0.41 7.02 -14.32
N GLY A 650 0.88 6.87 -15.56
CA GLY A 650 0.35 5.91 -16.52
C GLY A 650 -1.16 6.03 -16.77
N TYR A 651 -1.81 4.90 -17.11
CA TYR A 651 -3.26 4.81 -17.26
C TYR A 651 -3.99 4.68 -15.90
N GLU A 652 -3.32 4.13 -14.89
CA GLU A 652 -3.91 3.88 -13.56
C GLU A 652 -4.12 5.16 -12.74
N GLY A 653 -3.41 6.23 -13.09
CA GLY A 653 -3.65 7.56 -12.54
C GLY A 653 -3.13 7.78 -11.13
N GLU A 654 -2.26 6.90 -10.62
CA GLU A 654 -1.77 6.99 -9.25
C GLU A 654 -0.91 8.23 -9.04
N ASN A 655 -1.31 9.03 -8.05
CA ASN A 655 -0.69 10.27 -7.61
C ASN A 655 -0.49 10.30 -6.09
N ALA A 656 0.06 9.21 -5.56
CA ALA A 656 0.07 8.90 -4.13
C ALA A 656 1.22 9.57 -3.35
N ASN A 657 0.98 9.88 -2.07
CA ASN A 657 2.00 10.18 -1.06
C ASN A 657 2.55 8.90 -0.41
N CYS A 658 3.05 7.95 -1.19
CA CYS A 658 3.51 6.65 -0.70
C CYS A 658 5.03 6.50 -0.66
N GLY A 659 5.80 7.53 -0.99
CA GLY A 659 7.25 7.55 -1.02
C GLY A 659 7.90 7.78 0.33
N VAL A 660 9.09 7.24 0.59
CA VAL A 660 9.99 7.77 1.63
C VAL A 660 10.64 9.09 1.20
N LEU A 661 10.64 9.36 -0.10
CA LEU A 661 11.01 10.62 -0.75
C LEU A 661 9.82 11.28 -1.45
N SER A 662 9.82 12.61 -1.52
CA SER A 662 8.90 13.37 -2.37
C SER A 662 9.20 13.16 -3.87
N GLU A 663 8.34 13.68 -4.74
CA GLU A 663 8.55 13.80 -6.19
C GLU A 663 9.71 14.74 -6.57
N THR A 664 10.27 15.47 -5.61
CA THR A 664 11.42 16.36 -5.75
C THR A 664 12.67 15.84 -5.04
N ASP A 665 12.72 14.54 -4.75
CA ASP A 665 13.84 13.86 -4.07
C ASP A 665 14.12 14.44 -2.68
N THR A 666 13.07 14.91 -2.00
CA THR A 666 13.15 15.46 -0.64
C THR A 666 12.85 14.36 0.36
N PRO A 667 13.74 14.05 1.32
CA PRO A 667 13.46 13.08 2.37
C PRO A 667 12.29 13.53 3.25
N TYR A 668 11.35 12.63 3.53
CA TYR A 668 10.32 12.87 4.55
C TYR A 668 10.91 12.63 5.94
N TYR A 669 11.64 13.61 6.47
CA TYR A 669 12.41 13.46 7.73
C TYR A 669 11.58 12.99 8.93
N GLU A 670 10.32 13.45 9.06
CA GLU A 670 9.40 12.96 10.10
C GLU A 670 9.17 11.45 9.97
N LEU A 671 8.88 10.93 8.77
CA LEU A 671 8.74 9.51 8.52
C LEU A 671 10.06 8.77 8.79
N ILE A 672 11.17 9.27 8.25
CA ILE A 672 12.51 8.66 8.38
C ILE A 672 12.93 8.54 9.83
N LYS A 673 12.60 9.50 10.70
CA LYS A 673 12.87 9.45 12.14
C LYS A 673 12.29 8.20 12.79
N TYR A 674 11.02 7.88 12.50
CA TYR A 674 10.37 6.68 13.04
C TYR A 674 10.92 5.40 12.40
N ILE A 675 11.17 5.41 11.08
CA ILE A 675 11.80 4.28 10.38
C ILE A 675 13.14 3.94 11.04
N ARG A 676 13.99 4.94 11.24
CA ARG A 676 15.31 4.80 11.88
C ARG A 676 15.19 4.27 13.31
N LYS A 677 14.27 4.83 14.09
CA LYS A 677 14.01 4.45 15.50
C LYS A 677 13.75 2.96 15.63
N ILE A 678 12.76 2.42 14.92
CA ILE A 678 12.42 1.00 15.03
C ILE A 678 13.46 0.12 14.34
N ASN A 679 13.91 0.51 13.14
CA ASN A 679 14.75 -0.38 12.35
C ASN A 679 16.16 -0.58 12.92
N TYR A 680 16.72 0.41 13.61
CA TYR A 680 18.00 0.23 14.31
C TYR A 680 17.92 -0.77 15.46
N ASN A 681 16.71 -1.07 15.94
CA ASN A 681 16.46 -1.92 17.10
C ASN A 681 15.71 -3.21 16.73
N ILE A 682 15.53 -3.55 15.43
CA ILE A 682 14.75 -4.73 15.01
C ILE A 682 15.22 -6.03 15.64
N TYR A 683 16.54 -6.20 15.77
CA TYR A 683 17.12 -7.41 16.33
C TYR A 683 16.92 -7.47 17.84
N SER A 684 17.32 -6.41 18.54
CA SER A 684 17.06 -6.22 19.96
C SER A 684 15.57 -6.33 20.33
N TYR A 685 14.65 -5.98 19.44
CA TYR A 685 13.22 -6.20 19.63
C TYR A 685 12.84 -7.67 19.43
N ARG A 686 13.23 -8.27 18.30
CA ARG A 686 12.78 -9.61 17.91
C ARG A 686 13.41 -10.73 18.73
N THR A 687 14.61 -10.54 19.28
CA THR A 687 15.31 -11.52 20.13
C THR A 687 14.92 -11.42 21.61
N LYS A 688 14.19 -10.39 22.04
CA LYS A 688 13.61 -10.37 23.39
C LYS A 688 12.69 -11.58 23.57
N LYS A 689 12.91 -12.27 24.68
CA LYS A 689 12.13 -13.44 25.10
C LYS A 689 10.79 -13.01 25.68
#